data_AF-A0A9X6TJQ3-F1
#
_entry.id   AF-A0A9X6TJQ3-F1
#
_cell.length_a   1.000
_cell.length_b   1.000
_cell.length_c   1.000
_cell.angle_alpha   90.00
_cell.angle_beta   90.00
_cell.angle_gamma   90.00
#
_symmetry.space_group_name_H-M   'P 1'
#
loop_
_entity.id
_entity.type
_entity.pdbx_description
1 polymer ?
#
loop_
_entity_poly.entity_id
_entity_poly.type
_entity_poly.pdbx_seq_one_letter_code
_entity_poly.pdbx_strand_id
1 'polypeptide(L)'
;MRKVYMKKKQLDSLRIYDWVQTTKDVKNQDSKLLRNFSTVFHQEMKDPSMDAKVTGNWGSWELTDEGSGRYPIFKCYIENGTFEVDINHKKTTYDLQHTWIKICLKIEDMQKETYVISEKEDTLYSINHSFLLDQENSMLSSVANHLFVTWLKEHRELLQQQLNTYTIHSRTSDDLSLLGWDTNYVTSFSNVNKTIQQQNLYPSTFEHELIVDDDFTSADLLAEGTFQPWEITTGADGQNVNFICKFGENSGMANKKNNKIYKFNSNAYAKIQLKLQYLDSSKTIEDPTGEGNGEQVNLMVKTDNDNNGDAPVILISLFLSEEIEKNISLKGFSETIFKEWFNENIEKFEQIFSSFLLNETAKDENFQWLKPTTVSYGVAEAKDENGEPSLDNSVFAVMTMVEKRENKNPTHGVDNRLLQAVKNAKDTNDSAFGIDMPLFVEKWLVQGLNIMQVGVPSQFEKTSNGLYIQNKERIPFGRIPNADGDEVDAHIDPKKFRMGITNNQLELDIDNITWKHTRGIIGHVSYRQYFDLKLKSGVDTLGAEYKNVLVPEEVEEAIMTCSYQLEDWYKREKLLVGIATELTLTLLTGYFFSKTSDVFRKAFKVISKTGIAIGKTMVKITVKLGQLLKKFGLKFWDEARNIVRQRTYSNLAVHPPTTNTISSPGQMKRIWSQPRQAWSIFKELEYKMLYIFPIMGIRGVIGTTPTIIWELVDAMNQKEYSKLPSTTKFLAQCVGAIKWPDNGEFQLETGKLQGFYLMGGRLNKK
;
A
#
# COMPACT_ATOMS: atom_id res chain seq x y z
N MET A 1 -11.28 33.78 9.38
CA MET A 1 -10.59 32.48 9.51
C MET A 1 -9.86 32.18 8.20
N ARG A 2 -8.52 32.22 8.19
CA ARG A 2 -7.72 31.79 7.03
C ARG A 2 -7.88 30.27 6.91
N LYS A 3 -8.42 29.78 5.77
CA LYS A 3 -8.37 28.36 5.42
C LYS A 3 -6.90 27.97 5.28
N VAL A 4 -6.37 27.27 6.29
CA VAL A 4 -5.11 26.55 6.17
C VAL A 4 -5.40 25.40 5.20
N TYR A 5 -5.04 25.57 3.93
CA TYR A 5 -4.90 24.43 3.03
C TYR A 5 -3.74 23.61 3.60
N MET A 6 -4.04 22.48 4.24
CA MET A 6 -3.04 21.45 4.47
C MET A 6 -2.54 21.02 3.07
N LYS A 7 -1.34 21.44 2.69
CA LYS A 7 -0.63 20.81 1.57
C LYS A 7 -0.59 19.31 1.87
N LYS A 8 -0.99 18.46 0.91
CA LYS A 8 -0.78 17.01 1.01
C LYS A 8 0.69 16.81 1.40
N LYS A 9 0.95 16.13 2.52
CA LYS A 9 2.32 15.83 2.96
C LYS A 9 2.98 15.07 1.81
N GLN A 10 4.02 15.65 1.24
CA GLN A 10 4.78 14.99 0.18
C GLN A 10 5.42 13.76 0.83
N LEU A 11 4.99 12.58 0.38
CA LEU A 11 5.58 11.32 0.81
C LEU A 11 6.91 11.17 0.07
N ASP A 12 7.91 10.63 0.76
CA ASP A 12 9.15 10.24 0.10
C ASP A 12 8.85 9.14 -0.93
N SER A 13 9.58 9.09 -2.03
CA SER A 13 9.40 8.04 -3.03
C SER A 13 9.82 6.67 -2.47
N LEU A 14 9.04 5.63 -2.76
CA LEU A 14 9.39 4.25 -2.40
C LEU A 14 10.17 3.61 -3.54
N ARG A 15 11.34 3.05 -3.24
CA ARG A 15 12.07 2.19 -4.16
C ARG A 15 11.68 0.73 -3.93
N ILE A 16 11.19 0.08 -4.98
CA ILE A 16 10.75 -1.32 -4.96
C ILE A 16 11.78 -2.13 -5.74
N TYR A 17 12.42 -3.09 -5.08
CA TYR A 17 13.45 -3.95 -5.66
C TYR A 17 12.84 -5.24 -6.22
N ASP A 18 13.28 -5.65 -7.41
CA ASP A 18 12.89 -6.90 -8.05
C ASP A 18 14.10 -7.85 -8.11
N TRP A 19 14.30 -8.58 -7.01
CA TRP A 19 15.42 -9.52 -6.89
C TRP A 19 15.27 -10.73 -7.82
N VAL A 20 14.04 -11.13 -8.15
CA VAL A 20 13.76 -12.22 -9.10
C VAL A 20 14.21 -11.83 -10.50
N GLN A 21 13.86 -10.63 -10.98
CA GLN A 21 14.31 -10.18 -12.30
C GLN A 21 15.80 -9.87 -12.30
N THR A 22 16.33 -9.29 -11.22
CA THR A 22 17.77 -9.02 -11.07
C THR A 22 18.59 -10.29 -11.21
N THR A 23 18.25 -11.35 -10.48
CA THR A 23 19.01 -12.61 -10.54
C THR A 23 18.88 -13.33 -11.88
N LYS A 24 17.71 -13.26 -12.54
CA LYS A 24 17.53 -13.78 -13.91
C LYS A 24 18.49 -13.13 -14.90
N ASP A 25 18.66 -11.82 -14.82
CA ASP A 25 19.56 -11.08 -15.70
C ASP A 25 21.03 -11.37 -15.40
N VAL A 26 21.39 -11.46 -14.11
CA VAL A 26 22.76 -11.81 -13.67
C VAL A 26 23.17 -13.19 -14.21
N LYS A 27 22.28 -14.19 -14.17
CA LYS A 27 22.55 -15.53 -14.72
C LYS A 27 22.84 -15.52 -16.23
N ASN A 28 22.39 -14.48 -16.95
CA ASN A 28 22.60 -14.34 -18.39
C ASN A 28 23.84 -13.50 -18.75
N GLN A 29 24.55 -12.93 -17.77
CA GLN A 29 25.77 -12.14 -17.99
C GLN A 29 27.03 -13.04 -18.08
N ASP A 30 28.07 -12.54 -18.76
CA ASP A 30 29.34 -13.25 -18.88
C ASP A 30 30.04 -13.37 -17.51
N SER A 31 30.27 -14.60 -17.07
CA SER A 31 30.94 -14.98 -15.82
C SER A 31 32.28 -14.28 -15.56
N LYS A 32 32.99 -13.83 -16.61
CA LYS A 32 34.27 -13.13 -16.49
C LYS A 32 34.15 -11.71 -15.91
N LEU A 33 32.99 -11.07 -16.05
CA LEU A 33 32.73 -9.74 -15.51
C LEU A 33 32.46 -9.76 -13.99
N LEU A 34 32.21 -10.94 -13.41
CA LEU A 34 31.77 -11.14 -12.03
C LEU A 34 32.90 -11.40 -11.01
N ARG A 35 34.17 -11.41 -11.43
CA ARG A 35 35.35 -11.65 -10.56
C ARG A 35 36.32 -10.45 -10.54
N ASN A 36 35.86 -9.28 -10.09
CA ASN A 36 36.68 -8.06 -10.05
C ASN A 36 37.30 -7.74 -8.66
N PHE A 37 37.31 -8.68 -7.72
CA PHE A 37 37.79 -8.45 -6.34
C PHE A 37 38.81 -9.50 -5.89
N SER A 38 39.54 -9.21 -4.80
CA SER A 38 40.50 -10.14 -4.20
C SER A 38 39.84 -11.46 -3.84
N THR A 39 40.33 -12.55 -4.39
CA THR A 39 39.80 -13.89 -4.08
C THR A 39 40.30 -14.38 -2.74
N VAL A 40 41.39 -13.85 -2.18
CA VAL A 40 41.99 -14.39 -0.95
C VAL A 40 41.27 -13.88 0.29
N PHE A 41 40.94 -14.78 1.22
CA PHE A 41 40.52 -14.44 2.57
C PHE A 41 41.50 -14.96 3.61
N HIS A 42 41.64 -14.21 4.68
CA HIS A 42 42.37 -14.58 5.88
C HIS A 42 41.74 -13.83 7.05
N GLN A 43 41.22 -14.58 8.02
CA GLN A 43 40.77 -14.04 9.30
C GLN A 43 41.32 -14.93 10.39
N GLU A 44 41.93 -14.34 11.40
CA GLU A 44 42.38 -15.05 12.59
C GLU A 44 41.81 -14.41 13.85
N MET A 45 41.71 -15.24 14.88
CA MET A 45 41.39 -14.83 16.24
C MET A 45 42.31 -15.58 17.18
N LYS A 46 42.69 -14.91 18.27
CA LYS A 46 43.54 -15.47 19.32
C LYS A 46 42.89 -15.24 20.67
N ASP A 47 42.71 -16.31 21.43
CA ASP A 47 42.16 -16.30 22.78
C ASP A 47 42.98 -17.25 23.66
N PRO A 48 43.15 -16.99 24.97
CA PRO A 48 43.92 -17.87 25.86
C PRO A 48 43.48 -19.34 25.84
N SER A 49 42.23 -19.62 25.45
CA SER A 49 41.67 -20.97 25.38
C SER A 49 41.64 -21.56 23.96
N MET A 50 41.70 -20.73 22.91
CA MET A 50 41.57 -21.17 21.52
C MET A 50 42.13 -20.13 20.54
N ASP A 51 42.97 -20.58 19.61
CA ASP A 51 43.29 -19.84 18.40
C ASP A 51 42.52 -20.44 17.23
N ALA A 52 41.90 -19.60 16.41
CA ALA A 52 41.18 -20.06 15.22
C ALA A 52 41.46 -19.17 14.02
N LYS A 53 41.48 -19.76 12.83
CA LYS A 53 41.82 -19.05 11.61
C LYS A 53 41.15 -19.69 10.40
N VAL A 54 40.56 -18.86 9.56
CA VAL A 54 40.12 -19.25 8.21
C VAL A 54 41.08 -18.66 7.19
N THR A 55 41.50 -19.43 6.20
CA THR A 55 42.36 -18.94 5.10
C THR A 55 42.07 -19.68 3.81
N GLY A 56 42.01 -18.97 2.69
CA GLY A 56 41.71 -19.60 1.41
C GLY A 56 41.39 -18.61 0.30
N ASN A 57 40.69 -19.11 -0.72
CA ASN A 57 40.18 -18.33 -1.83
C ASN A 57 38.65 -18.47 -1.96
N TRP A 58 37.97 -17.33 -2.07
CA TRP A 58 36.61 -17.22 -2.53
C TRP A 58 36.48 -17.70 -3.98
N GLY A 59 35.39 -18.41 -4.24
CA GLY A 59 34.86 -18.71 -5.57
C GLY A 59 33.88 -17.63 -6.03
N SER A 60 32.79 -18.03 -6.69
CA SER A 60 31.75 -17.09 -7.13
C SER A 60 30.97 -16.53 -5.95
N TRP A 61 30.53 -15.27 -6.07
CA TRP A 61 29.56 -14.66 -5.15
C TRP A 61 28.29 -14.37 -5.94
N GLU A 62 27.21 -15.06 -5.57
CA GLU A 62 25.97 -15.06 -6.35
C GLU A 62 24.87 -14.33 -5.57
N LEU A 63 24.27 -13.33 -6.21
CA LEU A 63 23.05 -12.72 -5.68
C LEU A 63 21.89 -13.71 -5.84
N THR A 64 21.08 -13.87 -4.80
CA THR A 64 19.91 -14.76 -4.78
C THR A 64 18.60 -13.97 -4.87
N ASP A 65 17.51 -14.65 -5.21
CA ASP A 65 16.15 -14.08 -5.23
C ASP A 65 15.43 -14.22 -3.88
N GLU A 66 16.14 -14.72 -2.86
CA GLU A 66 15.65 -14.92 -1.50
C GLU A 66 15.50 -13.59 -0.72
N GLY A 67 16.19 -12.54 -1.20
CA GLY A 67 16.20 -11.22 -0.60
C GLY A 67 14.88 -10.48 -0.73
N SER A 68 14.67 -9.50 0.15
CA SER A 68 13.44 -8.71 0.19
C SER A 68 13.71 -7.25 0.50
N GLY A 69 13.04 -6.34 -0.22
CA GLY A 69 13.24 -4.90 -0.04
C GLY A 69 14.71 -4.52 -0.17
N ARG A 70 15.25 -3.83 0.85
CA ARG A 70 16.65 -3.39 0.92
C ARG A 70 17.60 -4.45 1.49
N TYR A 71 17.18 -5.71 1.55
CA TYR A 71 17.94 -6.80 2.14
C TYR A 71 18.25 -7.88 1.10
N PRO A 72 19.17 -7.64 0.15
CA PRO A 72 19.66 -8.70 -0.74
C PRO A 72 20.42 -9.78 0.03
N ILE A 73 20.41 -10.98 -0.53
CA ILE A 73 21.11 -12.15 0.00
C ILE A 73 22.14 -12.61 -1.02
N PHE A 74 23.40 -12.70 -0.58
CA PHE A 74 24.50 -13.26 -1.34
C PHE A 74 24.79 -14.68 -0.89
N LYS A 75 25.08 -15.57 -1.84
CA LYS A 75 25.68 -16.87 -1.59
C LYS A 75 27.13 -16.84 -2.05
N CYS A 76 28.04 -16.89 -1.08
CA CYS A 76 29.48 -16.79 -1.30
C CYS A 76 30.11 -18.18 -1.24
N TYR A 77 30.65 -18.67 -2.36
CA TYR A 77 31.29 -19.97 -2.45
C TYR A 77 32.77 -19.88 -2.09
N ILE A 78 33.32 -20.94 -1.50
CA ILE A 78 34.75 -21.09 -1.19
C ILE A 78 35.35 -22.03 -2.23
N GLU A 79 36.29 -21.52 -3.03
CA GLU A 79 36.96 -22.30 -4.10
C GLU A 79 37.96 -23.28 -3.50
N ASN A 80 38.76 -22.82 -2.53
CA ASN A 80 39.61 -23.64 -1.68
C ASN A 80 39.83 -22.90 -0.35
N GLY A 81 40.10 -23.62 0.73
CA GLY A 81 40.40 -22.97 2.00
C GLY A 81 40.43 -23.95 3.15
N THR A 82 40.95 -23.50 4.26
CA THR A 82 41.03 -24.26 5.50
C THR A 82 40.50 -23.46 6.67
N PHE A 83 39.88 -24.19 7.60
CA PHE A 83 39.62 -23.72 8.94
C PHE A 83 40.58 -24.42 9.89
N GLU A 84 41.50 -23.65 10.46
CA GLU A 84 42.47 -24.12 11.44
C GLU A 84 41.99 -23.71 12.83
N VAL A 85 41.98 -24.67 13.76
CA VAL A 85 41.66 -24.43 15.17
C VAL A 85 42.76 -25.07 16.02
N ASP A 86 43.29 -24.32 16.96
CA ASP A 86 44.23 -24.78 17.98
C ASP A 86 43.59 -24.59 19.35
N ILE A 87 43.31 -25.71 20.02
CA ILE A 87 42.73 -25.72 21.36
C ILE A 87 43.69 -26.45 22.28
N ASN A 88 44.14 -25.79 23.34
CA ASN A 88 45.09 -26.35 24.32
C ASN A 88 46.35 -26.96 23.66
N HIS A 89 46.88 -26.32 22.62
CA HIS A 89 48.07 -26.75 21.86
C HIS A 89 47.85 -27.99 20.96
N LYS A 90 46.60 -28.39 20.71
CA LYS A 90 46.23 -29.40 19.70
C LYS A 90 45.63 -28.70 18.50
N LYS A 91 46.39 -28.65 17.41
CA LYS A 91 45.97 -28.06 16.13
C LYS A 91 45.23 -29.06 15.26
N THR A 92 44.07 -28.65 14.77
CA THR A 92 43.25 -29.36 13.78
C THR A 92 43.00 -28.47 12.57
N THR A 93 42.86 -29.08 11.40
CA THR A 93 42.61 -28.38 10.16
C THR A 93 41.47 -29.07 9.43
N TYR A 94 40.43 -28.30 9.12
CA TYR A 94 39.27 -28.72 8.36
C TYR A 94 39.32 -28.13 6.97
N ASP A 95 38.94 -28.92 5.97
CA ASP A 95 38.83 -28.47 4.59
C ASP A 95 37.50 -27.72 4.38
N LEU A 96 37.59 -26.56 3.74
CA LEU A 96 36.43 -25.74 3.37
C LEU A 96 36.19 -25.73 1.84
N GLN A 97 36.92 -26.55 1.09
CA GLN A 97 36.77 -26.63 -0.37
C GLN A 97 35.32 -26.94 -0.76
N HIS A 98 34.78 -26.16 -1.71
CA HIS A 98 33.40 -26.29 -2.22
C HIS A 98 32.28 -26.04 -1.20
N THR A 99 32.60 -25.45 -0.05
CA THR A 99 31.59 -24.97 0.90
C THR A 99 31.10 -23.57 0.53
N TRP A 100 30.03 -23.10 1.17
CA TRP A 100 29.49 -21.76 0.96
C TRP A 100 28.91 -21.16 2.24
N ILE A 101 28.75 -19.84 2.23
CA ILE A 101 28.03 -19.07 3.25
C ILE A 101 27.01 -18.13 2.58
N LYS A 102 25.78 -18.10 3.09
CA LYS A 102 24.73 -17.15 2.70
C LYS A 102 24.74 -15.96 3.65
N ILE A 103 24.80 -14.76 3.10
CA ILE A 103 24.89 -13.51 3.86
C ILE A 103 23.74 -12.59 3.46
N CYS A 104 22.97 -12.16 4.45
CA CYS A 104 22.07 -11.04 4.30
C CYS A 104 22.84 -9.74 4.53
N LEU A 105 22.56 -8.72 3.72
CA LEU A 105 23.08 -7.38 3.96
C LEU A 105 22.04 -6.30 3.70
N LYS A 106 22.13 -5.16 4.38
CA LYS A 106 21.29 -4.00 4.12
C LYS A 106 21.94 -3.05 3.13
N ILE A 107 21.20 -2.68 2.08
CA ILE A 107 21.63 -1.65 1.13
C ILE A 107 20.99 -0.29 1.44
N GLU A 108 21.80 0.75 1.33
CA GLU A 108 21.41 2.15 1.40
C GLU A 108 21.54 2.78 0.02
N ASP A 109 20.52 3.55 -0.36
CA ASP A 109 20.44 4.18 -1.66
C ASP A 109 21.17 5.52 -1.64
N MET A 110 22.13 5.71 -2.54
CA MET A 110 22.70 7.01 -2.83
C MET A 110 22.04 7.60 -4.07
N GLN A 111 21.96 8.94 -4.15
CA GLN A 111 21.30 9.68 -5.24
C GLN A 111 21.90 9.46 -6.67
N LYS A 112 22.74 8.44 -6.91
CA LYS A 112 23.40 8.15 -8.19
C LYS A 112 23.77 6.67 -8.35
N GLU A 113 22.81 5.78 -8.66
CA GLU A 113 22.99 4.40 -9.20
C GLU A 113 24.01 3.47 -8.50
N THR A 114 24.60 3.86 -7.38
CA THR A 114 25.55 3.11 -6.59
C THR A 114 24.92 2.83 -5.23
N TYR A 115 25.01 1.57 -4.83
CA TYR A 115 24.53 1.09 -3.55
C TYR A 115 25.68 1.09 -2.56
N VAL A 116 25.37 1.47 -1.33
CA VAL A 116 26.27 1.39 -0.18
C VAL A 116 25.71 0.36 0.78
N ILE A 117 26.57 -0.49 1.33
CA ILE A 117 26.14 -1.45 2.35
C ILE A 117 26.10 -0.70 3.70
N SER A 118 25.08 -0.89 4.53
CA SER A 118 24.95 -0.18 5.81
C SER A 118 26.01 -0.59 6.83
N GLU A 119 26.68 0.37 7.49
CA GLU A 119 27.70 0.11 8.52
C GLU A 119 27.11 -0.15 9.91
N LYS A 120 25.79 -0.03 10.06
CA LYS A 120 25.12 -0.26 11.34
C LYS A 120 25.24 -1.73 11.76
N GLU A 121 25.31 -1.98 13.06
CA GLU A 121 25.26 -3.34 13.60
C GLU A 121 24.00 -4.09 13.16
N ASP A 122 24.08 -5.43 13.13
CA ASP A 122 23.02 -6.35 12.69
C ASP A 122 22.55 -6.18 11.23
N THR A 123 23.24 -5.38 10.41
CA THR A 123 22.86 -5.17 9.00
C THR A 123 23.63 -6.05 8.02
N LEU A 124 24.64 -6.80 8.48
CA LEU A 124 25.35 -7.84 7.73
C LEU A 124 25.49 -9.05 8.64
N TYR A 125 24.81 -10.15 8.28
CA TYR A 125 24.77 -11.38 9.07
C TYR A 125 24.64 -12.61 8.18
N SER A 126 25.02 -13.77 8.73
CA SER A 126 24.88 -15.06 8.06
C SER A 126 23.47 -15.61 8.25
N ILE A 127 22.91 -16.14 7.17
CA ILE A 127 21.62 -16.82 7.16
C ILE A 127 21.82 -18.32 7.30
N ASN A 128 22.79 -18.86 6.56
CA ASN A 128 23.02 -20.29 6.42
C ASN A 128 24.43 -20.55 5.87
N HIS A 129 24.97 -21.75 6.03
CA HIS A 129 26.25 -22.16 5.49
C HIS A 129 26.33 -23.68 5.30
N SER A 130 27.28 -24.15 4.49
CA SER A 130 27.50 -25.59 4.27
C SER A 130 28.80 -26.12 4.90
N PHE A 131 29.27 -25.52 5.99
CA PHE A 131 30.47 -25.99 6.67
C PHE A 131 30.22 -27.37 7.29
N LEU A 132 30.93 -28.39 6.82
CA LEU A 132 30.83 -29.76 7.33
C LEU A 132 31.87 -29.98 8.43
N LEU A 133 31.64 -29.37 9.59
CA LEU A 133 32.54 -29.43 10.75
C LEU A 133 31.89 -30.29 11.84
N ASP A 134 32.10 -31.61 11.76
CA ASP A 134 31.64 -32.67 12.66
C ASP A 134 30.09 -32.84 12.84
N GLN A 135 29.33 -31.76 13.03
CA GLN A 135 27.85 -31.66 13.00
C GLN A 135 27.40 -30.30 12.46
N GLU A 136 26.20 -30.20 11.87
CA GLU A 136 25.69 -28.99 11.18
C GLU A 136 25.60 -27.76 12.12
N ASN A 137 25.48 -27.98 13.44
CA ASN A 137 25.44 -26.96 14.50
C ASN A 137 26.60 -27.03 15.50
N SER A 138 27.77 -27.54 15.12
CA SER A 138 28.90 -27.61 16.07
C SER A 138 29.42 -26.22 16.49
N MET A 139 30.03 -26.13 17.67
CA MET A 139 30.75 -24.92 18.12
C MET A 139 31.77 -24.45 17.08
N LEU A 140 32.42 -25.40 16.39
CA LEU A 140 33.36 -25.13 15.30
C LEU A 140 32.70 -24.44 14.11
N SER A 141 31.50 -24.87 13.71
CA SER A 141 30.69 -24.19 12.69
C SER A 141 30.33 -22.76 13.10
N SER A 142 29.94 -22.53 14.36
CA SER A 142 29.68 -21.18 14.88
C SER A 142 30.92 -20.29 14.84
N VAL A 143 32.10 -20.82 15.22
CA VAL A 143 33.38 -20.07 15.17
C VAL A 143 33.79 -19.77 13.74
N ALA A 144 33.73 -20.74 12.83
CA ALA A 144 34.05 -20.53 11.42
C ALA A 144 33.12 -19.47 10.79
N ASN A 145 31.81 -19.57 11.06
CA ASN A 145 30.82 -18.58 10.64
C ASN A 145 31.14 -17.18 11.18
N HIS A 146 31.50 -17.07 12.47
CA HIS A 146 31.89 -15.80 13.08
C HIS A 146 33.10 -15.17 12.36
N LEU A 147 34.14 -15.96 12.08
CA LEU A 147 35.32 -15.48 11.35
C LEU A 147 34.98 -15.01 9.94
N PHE A 148 34.14 -15.74 9.19
CA PHE A 148 33.72 -15.31 7.85
C PHE A 148 32.86 -14.05 7.87
N VAL A 149 31.89 -13.95 8.78
CA VAL A 149 31.06 -12.74 8.91
C VAL A 149 31.93 -11.55 9.31
N THR A 150 32.89 -11.74 10.21
CA THR A 150 33.84 -10.69 10.62
C THR A 150 34.68 -10.22 9.44
N TRP A 151 35.26 -11.16 8.69
CA TRP A 151 36.03 -10.84 7.48
C TRP A 151 35.19 -10.05 6.47
N LEU A 152 33.93 -10.46 6.24
CA LEU A 152 33.03 -9.77 5.31
C LEU A 152 32.59 -8.38 5.82
N LYS A 153 32.49 -8.17 7.13
CA LYS A 153 32.28 -6.84 7.72
C LYS A 153 33.49 -5.93 7.51
N GLU A 154 34.70 -6.46 7.71
CA GLU A 154 35.97 -5.73 7.50
C GLU A 154 36.25 -5.42 6.02
N HIS A 155 35.78 -6.28 5.10
CA HIS A 155 35.98 -6.18 3.65
C HIS A 155 34.68 -5.90 2.89
N ARG A 156 33.75 -5.17 3.52
CA ARG A 156 32.41 -4.85 2.99
C ARG A 156 32.44 -4.15 1.64
N GLU A 157 33.50 -3.39 1.36
CA GLU A 157 33.72 -2.71 0.09
C GLU A 157 33.80 -3.69 -1.08
N LEU A 158 34.25 -4.93 -0.86
CA LEU A 158 34.29 -5.96 -1.90
C LEU A 158 32.86 -6.44 -2.26
N LEU A 159 32.00 -6.66 -1.25
CA LEU A 159 30.58 -6.97 -1.46
C LEU A 159 29.88 -5.80 -2.17
N GLN A 160 30.22 -4.57 -1.79
CA GLN A 160 29.68 -3.37 -2.41
C GLN A 160 30.13 -3.24 -3.87
N GLN A 161 31.41 -3.49 -4.18
CA GLN A 161 31.91 -3.50 -5.54
C GLN A 161 31.18 -4.54 -6.39
N GLN A 162 31.03 -5.76 -5.86
CA GLN A 162 30.30 -6.83 -6.54
C GLN A 162 28.84 -6.46 -6.80
N LEU A 163 28.13 -5.97 -5.79
CA LEU A 163 26.74 -5.52 -5.89
C LEU A 163 26.56 -4.47 -6.98
N ASN A 164 27.49 -3.52 -7.08
CA ASN A 164 27.45 -2.43 -8.06
C ASN A 164 27.85 -2.87 -9.48
N THR A 165 28.31 -4.11 -9.68
CA THR A 165 28.43 -4.69 -11.04
C THR A 165 27.08 -5.11 -11.61
N TYR A 166 26.08 -5.35 -10.76
CA TYR A 166 24.76 -5.82 -11.17
C TYR A 166 23.85 -4.68 -11.60
N THR A 167 23.07 -4.92 -12.67
CA THR A 167 21.92 -4.09 -12.98
C THR A 167 20.77 -4.47 -12.07
N ILE A 168 20.65 -3.80 -10.92
CA ILE A 168 19.58 -4.06 -9.96
C ILE A 168 18.27 -3.48 -10.48
N HIS A 169 17.32 -4.36 -10.79
CA HIS A 169 15.98 -3.97 -11.20
C HIS A 169 15.25 -3.36 -10.02
N SER A 170 14.86 -2.10 -10.20
CA SER A 170 14.04 -1.41 -9.23
C SER A 170 13.12 -0.43 -9.93
N ARG A 171 11.98 -0.14 -9.29
CA ARG A 171 11.07 0.91 -9.73
C ARG A 171 10.80 1.86 -8.58
N THR A 172 10.65 3.13 -8.91
CA THR A 172 10.30 4.17 -7.95
C THR A 172 8.80 4.43 -8.01
N SER A 173 8.17 4.45 -6.84
CA SER A 173 6.76 4.81 -6.66
C SER A 173 6.65 6.10 -5.86
N ASP A 174 6.30 7.19 -6.54
CA ASP A 174 6.08 8.50 -5.90
C ASP A 174 4.76 8.55 -5.12
N ASP A 175 3.90 7.55 -5.30
CA ASP A 175 2.66 7.37 -4.56
C ASP A 175 2.64 6.01 -3.84
N LEU A 176 1.67 5.82 -2.93
CA LEU A 176 1.54 4.58 -2.19
C LEU A 176 1.17 3.40 -3.11
N SER A 177 1.60 2.19 -2.76
CA SER A 177 1.31 0.99 -3.55
C SER A 177 0.94 -0.21 -2.68
N LEU A 178 -0.01 -1.02 -3.19
CA LEU A 178 -0.30 -2.36 -2.64
C LEU A 178 0.54 -3.46 -3.30
N LEU A 179 1.48 -3.08 -4.18
CA LEU A 179 2.49 -3.97 -4.77
C LEU A 179 1.92 -5.23 -5.46
N GLY A 180 0.71 -5.14 -6.01
CA GLY A 180 0.04 -6.22 -6.73
C GLY A 180 -1.08 -6.91 -5.94
N TRP A 181 -1.26 -6.56 -4.66
CA TRP A 181 -2.37 -7.05 -3.83
C TRP A 181 -3.62 -6.20 -4.01
N ASP A 182 -4.79 -6.84 -3.87
CA ASP A 182 -6.09 -6.17 -3.98
C ASP A 182 -6.43 -5.36 -2.74
N THR A 183 -6.11 -5.91 -1.57
CA THR A 183 -6.30 -5.24 -0.28
C THR A 183 -5.13 -5.51 0.65
N ASN A 184 -4.93 -4.59 1.59
CA ASN A 184 -4.07 -4.81 2.75
C ASN A 184 -4.76 -4.37 4.04
N TYR A 185 -4.44 -5.03 5.13
CA TYR A 185 -4.78 -4.60 6.47
C TYR A 185 -3.52 -4.58 7.32
N VAL A 186 -3.20 -3.43 7.89
CA VAL A 186 -1.89 -3.20 8.51
C VAL A 186 -2.02 -2.65 9.93
N THR A 187 -0.99 -2.92 10.73
CA THR A 187 -0.82 -2.41 12.09
C THR A 187 0.65 -2.07 12.35
N SER A 188 0.95 -1.25 13.36
CA SER A 188 2.32 -0.96 13.77
C SER A 188 2.99 -2.13 14.48
N PHE A 189 4.33 -2.20 14.43
CA PHE A 189 5.11 -3.16 15.24
C PHE A 189 4.86 -2.97 16.74
N SER A 190 4.73 -1.72 17.20
CA SER A 190 4.37 -1.42 18.59
C SER A 190 3.06 -2.09 19.01
N ASN A 191 2.06 -2.13 18.14
CA ASN A 191 0.79 -2.79 18.45
C ASN A 191 0.89 -4.32 18.42
N VAL A 192 1.73 -4.88 17.54
CA VAL A 192 2.07 -6.31 17.56
C VAL A 192 2.74 -6.67 18.88
N ASN A 193 3.73 -5.90 19.34
CA ASN A 193 4.43 -6.11 20.61
C ASN A 193 3.48 -6.06 21.81
N LYS A 194 2.56 -5.10 21.84
CA LYS A 194 1.51 -5.04 22.87
C LYS A 194 0.65 -6.30 22.88
N THR A 195 0.39 -6.88 21.71
CA THR A 195 -0.41 -8.11 21.58
C THR A 195 0.37 -9.31 22.09
N ILE A 196 1.61 -9.49 21.66
CA ILE A 196 2.51 -10.57 22.14
C ILE A 196 2.64 -10.53 23.67
N GLN A 197 2.91 -9.34 24.22
CA GLN A 197 3.05 -9.15 25.66
C GLN A 197 1.77 -9.53 26.42
N GLN A 198 0.59 -9.18 25.90
CA GLN A 198 -0.67 -9.43 26.59
C GLN A 198 -1.12 -10.89 26.50
N GLN A 199 -0.90 -11.53 25.36
CA GLN A 199 -1.28 -12.92 25.16
C GLN A 199 -0.30 -13.89 25.83
N ASN A 200 0.96 -13.49 25.98
CA ASN A 200 2.00 -14.26 26.67
C ASN A 200 2.13 -15.69 26.10
N LEU A 201 2.07 -15.80 24.77
CA LEU A 201 2.17 -17.06 24.01
C LEU A 201 3.59 -17.32 23.48
N TYR A 202 4.59 -16.59 23.97
CA TYR A 202 6.00 -16.84 23.72
C TYR A 202 6.57 -17.77 24.80
N PRO A 203 7.62 -18.55 24.51
CA PRO A 203 8.26 -19.38 25.53
C PRO A 203 8.92 -18.49 26.58
N SER A 204 8.40 -18.50 27.81
CA SER A 204 8.83 -17.60 28.88
C SER A 204 10.06 -18.08 29.65
N THR A 205 10.42 -19.36 29.49
CA THR A 205 11.57 -20.00 30.13
C THR A 205 12.41 -20.72 29.08
N PHE A 206 13.71 -20.82 29.34
CA PHE A 206 14.62 -21.66 28.55
C PHE A 206 15.53 -22.47 29.47
N GLU A 207 15.88 -23.65 28.98
CA GLU A 207 16.85 -24.55 29.57
C GLU A 207 17.47 -25.33 28.41
N HIS A 208 18.79 -25.31 28.29
CA HIS A 208 19.52 -26.07 27.28
C HIS A 208 20.88 -26.47 27.83
N GLU A 209 21.21 -27.76 27.70
CA GLU A 209 22.49 -28.31 28.12
C GLU A 209 23.30 -28.70 26.89
N LEU A 210 24.46 -28.07 26.74
CA LEU A 210 25.44 -28.42 25.72
C LEU A 210 26.58 -29.20 26.38
N ILE A 211 26.62 -30.50 26.08
CA ILE A 211 27.73 -31.38 26.45
C ILE A 211 28.59 -31.58 25.20
N VAL A 212 29.77 -30.98 25.21
CA VAL A 212 30.82 -31.27 24.23
C VAL A 212 31.88 -32.10 24.92
N ASP A 213 32.04 -33.33 24.47
CA ASP A 213 33.11 -34.23 24.90
C ASP A 213 33.78 -34.78 23.65
N ASP A 214 34.63 -33.95 23.06
CA ASP A 214 35.38 -34.29 21.86
C ASP A 214 36.89 -34.26 22.13
N ASP A 215 37.63 -34.61 21.09
CA ASP A 215 39.08 -34.74 21.08
C ASP A 215 39.83 -33.42 21.38
N PHE A 216 39.13 -32.28 21.45
CA PHE A 216 39.68 -30.93 21.45
C PHE A 216 39.13 -30.07 22.59
N THR A 217 37.85 -30.23 22.92
CA THR A 217 37.14 -29.48 23.94
C THR A 217 36.29 -30.40 24.80
N SER A 218 36.29 -30.11 26.09
CA SER A 218 35.42 -30.75 27.04
C SER A 218 34.63 -29.63 27.74
N ALA A 219 33.38 -29.45 27.35
CA ALA A 219 32.47 -28.46 27.91
C ALA A 219 31.18 -29.13 28.38
N ASP A 220 30.68 -28.67 29.51
CA ASP A 220 29.38 -29.06 30.05
C ASP A 220 28.71 -27.76 30.51
N LEU A 221 27.92 -27.18 29.61
CA LEU A 221 27.34 -25.85 29.75
C LEU A 221 25.83 -25.97 29.81
N LEU A 222 25.24 -25.51 30.92
CA LEU A 222 23.80 -25.38 31.09
C LEU A 222 23.42 -23.91 31.03
N ALA A 223 22.64 -23.51 30.02
CA ALA A 223 22.00 -22.21 29.97
C ALA A 223 20.57 -22.33 30.49
N GLU A 224 20.23 -21.52 31.49
CA GLU A 224 18.89 -21.54 32.10
C GLU A 224 18.43 -20.12 32.44
N GLY A 225 17.12 -19.89 32.35
CA GLY A 225 16.55 -18.60 32.71
C GLY A 225 15.16 -18.35 32.16
N THR A 226 14.87 -17.06 32.00
CA THR A 226 13.56 -16.58 31.55
C THR A 226 13.73 -15.57 30.41
N PHE A 227 12.72 -15.46 29.56
CA PHE A 227 12.60 -14.38 28.59
C PHE A 227 11.61 -13.33 29.09
N GLN A 228 11.93 -12.07 28.85
CA GLN A 228 10.93 -11.00 28.81
C GLN A 228 10.05 -11.18 27.55
N PRO A 229 8.92 -10.46 27.42
CA PRO A 229 8.13 -10.48 26.20
C PRO A 229 8.97 -10.29 24.95
N TRP A 230 8.79 -11.19 23.98
CA TRP A 230 9.45 -11.08 22.68
C TRP A 230 8.89 -9.89 21.91
N GLU A 231 9.76 -9.13 21.26
CA GLU A 231 9.39 -7.90 20.57
C GLU A 231 9.76 -7.99 19.09
N ILE A 232 8.78 -7.90 18.19
CA ILE A 232 9.05 -7.61 16.78
C ILE A 232 9.81 -6.28 16.69
N THR A 233 10.83 -6.25 15.83
CA THR A 233 11.74 -5.11 15.66
C THR A 233 12.12 -4.86 14.20
N THR A 234 12.77 -3.73 13.95
CA THR A 234 13.28 -3.33 12.63
C THR A 234 14.52 -4.12 12.18
N GLY A 235 14.99 -3.89 10.96
CA GLY A 235 16.15 -4.60 10.38
C GLY A 235 15.80 -5.72 9.41
N ALA A 236 14.55 -5.80 8.95
CA ALA A 236 14.11 -6.71 7.90
C ALA A 236 12.90 -6.12 7.14
N ASP A 237 12.68 -6.60 5.92
CA ASP A 237 11.54 -6.26 5.07
C ASP A 237 10.94 -7.54 4.45
N GLY A 238 9.66 -7.50 4.11
CA GLY A 238 8.89 -8.55 3.47
C GLY A 238 8.59 -9.76 4.36
N GLN A 239 8.97 -10.96 3.93
CA GLN A 239 8.61 -12.20 4.63
C GLN A 239 9.40 -12.43 5.93
N ASN A 240 10.55 -11.77 6.06
CA ASN A 240 11.46 -11.94 7.18
C ASN A 240 11.06 -11.02 8.33
N VAL A 241 10.82 -11.60 9.50
CA VAL A 241 10.35 -10.90 10.69
C VAL A 241 11.40 -11.01 11.80
N ASN A 242 11.97 -9.88 12.22
CA ASN A 242 12.96 -9.87 13.28
C ASN A 242 12.29 -9.73 14.65
N PHE A 243 12.76 -10.48 15.63
CA PHE A 243 12.37 -10.39 17.04
C PHE A 243 13.59 -10.13 17.92
N ILE A 244 13.41 -9.35 18.98
CA ILE A 244 14.35 -9.24 20.10
C ILE A 244 13.77 -10.02 21.27
N CYS A 245 14.53 -11.02 21.73
CA CYS A 245 14.23 -11.86 22.87
C CYS A 245 15.15 -11.43 24.02
N LYS A 246 14.64 -10.57 24.91
CA LYS A 246 15.43 -10.08 26.06
C LYS A 246 15.43 -11.12 27.18
N PHE A 247 16.59 -11.33 27.80
CA PHE A 247 16.73 -12.26 28.93
C PHE A 247 16.25 -11.61 30.24
N GLY A 248 15.70 -12.42 31.15
CA GLY A 248 15.31 -12.00 32.49
C GLY A 248 16.50 -11.90 33.45
N GLU A 249 16.35 -11.13 34.53
CA GLU A 249 17.44 -10.74 35.45
C GLU A 249 18.19 -11.92 36.11
N ASN A 250 17.54 -13.08 36.23
CA ASN A 250 18.12 -14.27 36.87
C ASN A 250 18.68 -15.29 35.85
N SER A 251 18.77 -14.92 34.59
CA SER A 251 19.26 -15.81 33.53
C SER A 251 20.78 -15.92 33.58
N GLY A 252 21.30 -17.10 33.24
CA GLY A 252 22.74 -17.34 33.21
C GLY A 252 23.12 -18.64 32.51
N MET A 253 24.43 -18.85 32.45
CA MET A 253 25.04 -20.07 31.95
C MET A 253 26.01 -20.62 32.98
N ALA A 254 25.87 -21.90 33.34
CA ALA A 254 26.73 -22.58 34.29
C ALA A 254 27.65 -23.56 33.55
N ASN A 255 28.94 -23.51 33.84
CA ASN A 255 29.88 -24.55 33.45
C ASN A 255 29.99 -25.58 34.58
N LYS A 256 29.37 -26.76 34.37
CA LYS A 256 29.27 -27.81 35.39
C LYS A 256 30.62 -28.48 35.69
N LYS A 257 31.59 -28.42 34.77
CA LYS A 257 32.93 -28.99 34.98
C LYS A 257 33.76 -28.19 35.99
N ASN A 258 33.60 -26.87 36.04
CA ASN A 258 34.38 -26.00 36.94
C ASN A 258 33.53 -25.22 37.96
N ASN A 259 32.22 -25.49 38.03
CA ASN A 259 31.24 -24.80 38.88
C ASN A 259 31.23 -23.27 38.71
N LYS A 260 31.63 -22.76 37.54
CA LYS A 260 31.58 -21.32 37.23
C LYS A 260 30.23 -20.94 36.65
N ILE A 261 29.65 -19.85 37.16
CA ILE A 261 28.38 -19.31 36.68
C ILE A 261 28.66 -17.97 36.01
N TYR A 262 28.21 -17.84 34.76
CA TYR A 262 28.21 -16.63 33.96
C TYR A 262 26.81 -16.03 34.00
N LYS A 263 26.63 -14.95 34.76
CA LYS A 263 25.36 -14.23 34.79
C LYS A 263 25.19 -13.38 33.55
N PHE A 264 23.96 -13.30 33.04
CA PHE A 264 23.65 -12.40 31.94
C PHE A 264 23.45 -10.97 32.47
N ASN A 265 23.82 -9.98 31.66
CA ASN A 265 23.59 -8.58 31.96
C ASN A 265 22.10 -8.23 31.83
N SER A 266 21.66 -7.15 32.48
CA SER A 266 20.26 -6.69 32.39
C SER A 266 19.82 -6.26 30.99
N ASN A 267 20.77 -5.94 30.11
CA ASN A 267 20.56 -5.62 28.71
C ASN A 267 20.86 -6.81 27.77
N ALA A 268 20.95 -8.03 28.28
CA ALA A 268 21.16 -9.22 27.47
C ALA A 268 19.98 -9.48 26.52
N TYR A 269 20.29 -9.87 25.29
CA TYR A 269 19.28 -10.20 24.27
C TYR A 269 19.80 -11.19 23.23
N ALA A 270 18.85 -11.89 22.61
CA ALA A 270 19.05 -12.55 21.32
C ALA A 270 18.15 -11.86 20.27
N LYS A 271 18.73 -11.45 19.15
CA LYS A 271 17.98 -10.97 17.99
C LYS A 271 17.88 -12.10 16.98
N ILE A 272 16.66 -12.52 16.71
CA ILE A 272 16.36 -13.64 15.82
C ILE A 272 15.54 -13.15 14.63
N GLN A 273 15.59 -13.90 13.54
CA GLN A 273 14.74 -13.71 12.37
C GLN A 273 13.94 -14.99 12.11
N LEU A 274 12.65 -14.79 11.87
CA LEU A 274 11.66 -15.83 11.65
C LEU A 274 10.93 -15.57 10.32
N LYS A 275 10.41 -16.65 9.74
CA LYS A 275 9.37 -16.58 8.71
C LYS A 275 8.03 -17.00 9.34
N LEU A 276 6.93 -16.56 8.75
CA LEU A 276 5.58 -16.90 9.16
C LEU A 276 4.89 -17.72 8.07
N GLN A 277 3.84 -18.44 8.44
CA GLN A 277 3.03 -19.22 7.51
C GLN A 277 1.57 -19.21 7.92
N TYR A 278 0.68 -19.37 6.93
CA TYR A 278 -0.74 -19.59 7.16
C TYR A 278 -1.01 -21.07 7.35
N LEU A 279 -1.56 -21.44 8.50
CA LEU A 279 -1.94 -22.81 8.83
C LEU A 279 -3.46 -22.93 8.91
N ASP A 280 -3.99 -24.00 8.35
CA ASP A 280 -5.41 -24.36 8.48
C ASP A 280 -5.76 -24.52 9.97
N SER A 281 -6.93 -24.02 10.35
CA SER A 281 -7.38 -24.06 11.73
C SER A 281 -8.87 -24.35 11.84
N SER A 282 -9.27 -24.91 12.97
CA SER A 282 -10.68 -24.97 13.33
C SER A 282 -11.24 -23.55 13.43
N LYS A 283 -12.49 -23.36 13.04
CA LYS A 283 -13.12 -22.05 13.07
C LYS A 283 -13.30 -21.54 14.51
N THR A 284 -12.57 -20.49 14.88
CA THR A 284 -12.62 -19.79 16.16
C THR A 284 -13.01 -18.30 16.02
N ILE A 285 -12.89 -17.72 14.83
CA ILE A 285 -13.31 -16.33 14.57
C ILE A 285 -14.67 -16.26 13.87
N GLU A 286 -15.41 -15.19 14.16
CA GLU A 286 -16.69 -14.87 13.53
C GLU A 286 -16.57 -13.64 12.64
N ASP A 287 -17.09 -13.74 11.41
CA ASP A 287 -17.35 -12.58 10.57
C ASP A 287 -18.84 -12.21 10.66
N PRO A 288 -19.20 -11.07 11.29
CA PRO A 288 -20.59 -10.62 11.37
C PRO A 288 -21.19 -10.29 10.00
N THR A 289 -20.37 -10.13 8.97
CA THR A 289 -20.73 -9.81 7.59
C THR A 289 -20.69 -11.00 6.63
N GLY A 290 -20.27 -12.19 7.10
CA GLY A 290 -20.20 -13.42 6.32
C GLY A 290 -21.27 -14.45 6.71
N GLU A 291 -21.62 -15.36 5.82
CA GLU A 291 -22.58 -16.44 6.09
C GLU A 291 -22.03 -17.50 7.06
N GLY A 292 -20.75 -17.40 7.41
CA GLY A 292 -20.11 -18.30 8.35
C GLY A 292 -19.60 -19.61 7.73
N ASN A 293 -19.47 -19.66 6.40
CA ASN A 293 -18.99 -20.83 5.65
C ASN A 293 -17.52 -20.72 5.18
N GLY A 294 -16.78 -19.70 5.62
CA GLY A 294 -15.36 -19.54 5.28
C GLY A 294 -14.43 -20.53 5.99
N GLU A 295 -13.30 -20.82 5.35
CA GLU A 295 -12.22 -21.67 5.84
C GLU A 295 -11.25 -20.83 6.69
N GLN A 296 -11.03 -21.21 7.94
CA GLN A 296 -10.14 -20.43 8.80
C GLN A 296 -8.68 -20.81 8.59
N VAL A 297 -7.83 -19.79 8.40
CA VAL A 297 -6.38 -19.92 8.46
C VAL A 297 -5.78 -18.94 9.47
N ASN A 298 -4.74 -19.36 10.19
CA ASN A 298 -4.02 -18.55 11.17
C ASN A 298 -2.59 -18.29 10.69
N LEU A 299 -2.15 -17.03 10.76
CA LEU A 299 -0.76 -16.64 10.53
C LEU A 299 0.06 -16.91 11.79
N MET A 300 0.99 -17.84 11.72
CA MET A 300 1.82 -18.30 12.85
C MET A 300 3.28 -18.41 12.41
N VAL A 301 4.19 -18.64 13.36
CA VAL A 301 5.61 -18.87 13.05
C VAL A 301 5.77 -20.14 12.19
N LYS A 302 6.66 -20.07 11.21
CA LYS A 302 7.09 -21.23 10.43
C LYS A 302 8.11 -22.03 11.25
N THR A 303 7.87 -23.33 11.40
CA THR A 303 8.64 -24.21 12.30
C THR A 303 9.55 -25.20 11.57
N ASP A 304 9.39 -25.34 10.26
CA ASP A 304 10.19 -26.19 9.39
C ASP A 304 11.16 -25.37 8.54
N ASN A 305 12.23 -26.03 8.06
CA ASN A 305 13.17 -25.42 7.13
C ASN A 305 12.44 -24.90 5.89
N ASP A 306 12.98 -23.84 5.29
CA ASP A 306 12.43 -23.33 4.05
C ASP A 306 12.87 -24.13 2.80
N ASN A 307 12.28 -23.77 1.67
CA ASN A 307 12.57 -24.42 0.39
C ASN A 307 14.04 -24.24 -0.06
N ASN A 308 14.77 -23.31 0.55
CA ASN A 308 16.17 -23.03 0.29
C ASN A 308 17.11 -23.68 1.33
N GLY A 309 16.56 -24.48 2.24
CA GLY A 309 17.27 -25.18 3.30
C GLY A 309 17.65 -24.30 4.50
N ASP A 310 17.08 -23.09 4.61
CA ASP A 310 17.34 -22.22 5.75
C ASP A 310 16.52 -22.68 6.96
N ALA A 311 17.15 -22.65 8.14
CA ALA A 311 16.53 -23.03 9.41
C ALA A 311 15.34 -22.11 9.77
N PRO A 312 14.35 -22.59 10.54
CA PRO A 312 13.20 -21.78 10.93
C PRO A 312 13.60 -20.56 11.78
N VAL A 313 14.71 -20.66 12.52
CA VAL A 313 15.27 -19.53 13.29
C VAL A 313 16.69 -19.20 12.83
N ILE A 314 16.88 -17.95 12.40
CA ILE A 314 18.20 -17.37 12.10
C ILE A 314 18.60 -16.47 13.28
N LEU A 315 19.72 -16.79 13.94
CA LEU A 315 20.30 -15.94 14.98
C LEU A 315 21.10 -14.80 14.33
N ILE A 316 20.59 -13.57 14.40
CA ILE A 316 21.25 -12.38 13.83
C ILE A 316 22.37 -11.90 14.75
N SER A 317 22.05 -11.75 16.04
CA SER A 317 23.00 -11.31 17.05
C SER A 317 22.61 -11.81 18.44
N LEU A 318 23.63 -11.94 19.28
CA LEU A 318 23.52 -12.39 20.66
C LEU A 318 24.41 -11.49 21.52
N PHE A 319 23.86 -11.01 22.62
CA PHE A 319 24.62 -10.32 23.65
C PHE A 319 24.18 -10.85 25.01
N LEU A 320 25.12 -11.40 25.78
CA LEU A 320 24.83 -12.00 27.09
C LEU A 320 25.47 -11.22 28.23
N SER A 321 26.79 -11.06 28.22
CA SER A 321 27.53 -10.26 29.19
C SER A 321 28.90 -9.89 28.62
N GLU A 322 29.54 -8.84 29.14
CA GLU A 322 30.89 -8.47 28.70
C GLU A 322 31.92 -9.58 28.88
N GLU A 323 31.75 -10.42 29.91
CA GLU A 323 32.65 -11.54 30.16
C GLU A 323 32.53 -12.62 29.07
N ILE A 324 31.30 -12.94 28.66
CA ILE A 324 31.05 -13.88 27.57
C ILE A 324 31.50 -13.27 26.24
N GLU A 325 31.21 -11.99 25.97
CA GLU A 325 31.61 -11.34 24.71
C GLU A 325 33.13 -11.29 24.52
N LYS A 326 33.89 -11.13 25.61
CA LYS A 326 35.36 -11.11 25.58
C LYS A 326 35.99 -12.49 25.47
N ASN A 327 35.25 -13.57 25.74
CA ASN A 327 35.72 -14.95 25.64
C ASN A 327 35.05 -15.64 24.46
N ILE A 328 35.82 -15.82 23.39
CA ILE A 328 35.28 -16.24 22.10
C ILE A 328 34.79 -17.69 22.09
N SER A 329 35.43 -18.58 22.86
CA SER A 329 34.98 -19.97 23.03
C SER A 329 33.62 -19.98 23.69
N LEU A 330 33.45 -19.24 24.79
CA LEU A 330 32.16 -19.09 25.48
C LEU A 330 31.12 -18.42 24.58
N LYS A 331 31.51 -17.43 23.77
CA LYS A 331 30.62 -16.82 22.78
C LYS A 331 30.15 -17.84 21.73
N GLY A 332 31.06 -18.61 21.16
CA GLY A 332 30.74 -19.66 20.19
C GLY A 332 29.84 -20.76 20.77
N PHE A 333 30.10 -21.19 22.00
CA PHE A 333 29.20 -22.09 22.73
C PHE A 333 27.84 -21.47 22.99
N SER A 334 27.80 -20.19 23.41
CA SER A 334 26.55 -19.48 23.68
C SER A 334 25.69 -19.31 22.43
N GLU A 335 26.29 -18.94 21.31
CA GLU A 335 25.60 -18.87 20.01
C GLU A 335 25.06 -20.24 19.60
N THR A 336 25.83 -21.31 19.82
CA THR A 336 25.40 -22.68 19.52
C THR A 336 24.21 -23.10 20.38
N ILE A 337 24.33 -22.93 21.70
CA ILE A 337 23.26 -23.20 22.69
C ILE A 337 21.97 -22.52 22.28
N PHE A 338 22.00 -21.22 21.98
CA PHE A 338 20.78 -20.50 21.66
C PHE A 338 20.26 -20.81 20.25
N LYS A 339 21.12 -21.04 19.25
CA LYS A 339 20.66 -21.52 17.93
C LYS A 339 19.92 -22.86 18.05
N GLU A 340 20.48 -23.82 18.76
CA GLU A 340 19.84 -25.12 18.99
C GLU A 340 18.54 -24.96 19.75
N TRP A 341 18.58 -24.29 20.90
CA TRP A 341 17.39 -24.08 21.72
C TRP A 341 16.27 -23.41 20.94
N PHE A 342 16.55 -22.33 20.20
CA PHE A 342 15.53 -21.67 19.41
C PHE A 342 14.94 -22.60 18.34
N ASN A 343 15.77 -23.32 17.57
CA ASN A 343 15.26 -24.20 16.52
C ASN A 343 14.47 -25.40 17.08
N GLU A 344 14.85 -25.93 18.24
CA GLU A 344 14.14 -27.02 18.93
C GLU A 344 12.86 -26.58 19.64
N ASN A 345 12.71 -25.28 19.95
CA ASN A 345 11.63 -24.77 20.79
C ASN A 345 10.76 -23.72 20.08
N ILE A 346 11.01 -23.38 18.82
CA ILE A 346 10.29 -22.30 18.13
C ILE A 346 8.78 -22.57 18.01
N GLU A 347 8.39 -23.83 17.92
CA GLU A 347 7.00 -24.28 17.95
C GLU A 347 6.23 -23.86 19.22
N LYS A 348 6.93 -23.62 20.34
CA LYS A 348 6.32 -23.13 21.59
C LYS A 348 5.94 -21.65 21.50
N PHE A 349 6.35 -20.93 20.45
CA PHE A 349 5.86 -19.60 20.17
C PHE A 349 4.52 -19.68 19.43
N GLU A 350 3.45 -19.94 20.18
CA GLU A 350 2.09 -20.21 19.69
C GLU A 350 1.32 -18.94 19.28
N GLN A 351 2.01 -17.82 19.08
CA GLN A 351 1.40 -16.55 18.72
C GLN A 351 0.70 -16.64 17.36
N ILE A 352 -0.61 -16.44 17.37
CA ILE A 352 -1.36 -16.11 16.16
C ILE A 352 -1.14 -14.62 15.89
N PHE A 353 -0.63 -14.26 14.72
CA PHE A 353 -0.43 -12.86 14.33
C PHE A 353 -1.65 -12.27 13.64
N SER A 354 -2.45 -13.10 12.95
CA SER A 354 -3.70 -12.72 12.30
C SER A 354 -4.49 -13.98 11.93
N SER A 355 -5.82 -13.87 11.82
CA SER A 355 -6.70 -14.94 11.38
C SER A 355 -7.57 -14.47 10.22
N PHE A 356 -7.80 -15.36 9.26
CA PHE A 356 -8.62 -15.11 8.07
C PHE A 356 -9.75 -16.12 7.95
N LEU A 357 -10.88 -15.70 7.39
CA LEU A 357 -11.88 -16.58 6.81
C LEU A 357 -11.78 -16.51 5.28
N LEU A 358 -11.16 -17.52 4.67
CA LEU A 358 -10.99 -17.64 3.23
C LEU A 358 -12.26 -18.15 2.56
N ASN A 359 -12.50 -17.71 1.34
CA ASN A 359 -13.60 -18.17 0.48
C ASN A 359 -14.99 -18.01 1.12
N GLU A 360 -15.12 -17.15 2.13
CA GLU A 360 -16.38 -16.92 2.81
C GLU A 360 -17.38 -16.24 1.87
N THR A 361 -18.65 -16.67 1.97
CA THR A 361 -19.76 -15.99 1.30
C THR A 361 -20.19 -14.79 2.13
N ALA A 362 -20.25 -13.61 1.52
CA ALA A 362 -20.74 -12.41 2.17
C ALA A 362 -22.26 -12.51 2.38
N LYS A 363 -22.77 -12.06 3.53
CA LYS A 363 -24.23 -11.94 3.78
C LYS A 363 -24.91 -11.00 2.79
N ASP A 364 -24.16 -10.02 2.28
CA ASP A 364 -24.58 -9.13 1.22
C ASP A 364 -23.67 -9.37 0.01
N GLU A 365 -24.23 -9.95 -1.04
CA GLU A 365 -23.53 -10.31 -2.28
C GLU A 365 -22.79 -9.13 -2.92
N ASN A 366 -23.24 -7.89 -2.67
CA ASN A 366 -22.59 -6.69 -3.17
C ASN A 366 -21.19 -6.47 -2.59
N PHE A 367 -20.87 -7.12 -1.47
CA PHE A 367 -19.59 -7.04 -0.79
C PHE A 367 -18.78 -8.35 -0.89
N GLN A 368 -19.22 -9.30 -1.71
CA GLN A 368 -18.46 -10.53 -1.96
C GLN A 368 -17.03 -10.25 -2.45
N TRP A 369 -16.85 -9.15 -3.19
CA TRP A 369 -15.54 -8.71 -3.68
C TRP A 369 -14.58 -8.23 -2.59
N LEU A 370 -15.00 -8.13 -1.33
CA LEU A 370 -14.12 -7.83 -0.20
C LEU A 370 -13.67 -9.10 0.54
N LYS A 371 -14.23 -10.27 0.21
CA LYS A 371 -13.91 -11.52 0.89
C LYS A 371 -12.58 -12.10 0.38
N PRO A 372 -11.62 -12.40 1.27
CA PRO A 372 -10.33 -12.95 0.89
C PRO A 372 -10.46 -14.31 0.20
N THR A 373 -9.71 -14.49 -0.90
CA THR A 373 -9.57 -15.78 -1.58
C THR A 373 -8.13 -16.28 -1.61
N THR A 374 -7.16 -15.38 -1.41
CA THR A 374 -5.74 -15.70 -1.31
C THR A 374 -5.12 -14.72 -0.32
N VAL A 375 -4.18 -15.19 0.49
CA VAL A 375 -3.56 -14.39 1.56
C VAL A 375 -2.05 -14.42 1.47
N SER A 376 -1.44 -13.35 1.98
CA SER A 376 -0.01 -13.26 2.26
C SER A 376 0.19 -12.32 3.46
N TYR A 377 1.42 -12.17 3.90
CA TYR A 377 1.82 -11.26 4.97
C TYR A 377 3.14 -10.58 4.59
N GLY A 378 3.47 -9.49 5.26
CA GLY A 378 4.75 -8.85 5.07
C GLY A 378 5.02 -7.80 6.12
N VAL A 379 6.28 -7.45 6.28
CA VAL A 379 6.69 -6.35 7.14
C VAL A 379 7.47 -5.31 6.35
N ALA A 380 7.45 -4.06 6.80
CA ALA A 380 8.37 -3.08 6.29
C ALA A 380 8.82 -2.14 7.40
N GLU A 381 10.14 -1.96 7.52
CA GLU A 381 10.68 -1.00 8.46
C GLU A 381 10.47 0.44 7.98
N ALA A 382 10.13 1.31 8.90
CA ALA A 382 9.99 2.73 8.65
C ALA A 382 10.84 3.55 9.61
N LYS A 383 11.07 4.80 9.23
CA LYS A 383 11.83 5.77 10.02
C LYS A 383 10.90 6.77 10.71
N ASP A 384 11.34 7.33 11.83
CA ASP A 384 10.72 8.50 12.44
C ASP A 384 11.08 9.80 11.70
N GLU A 385 10.67 10.93 12.25
CA GLU A 385 10.99 12.26 11.70
C GLU A 385 12.47 12.63 11.77
N ASN A 386 13.26 11.95 12.60
CA ASN A 386 14.71 12.13 12.74
C ASN A 386 15.50 11.19 11.83
N GLY A 387 14.83 10.29 11.12
CA GLY A 387 15.48 9.31 10.23
C GLY A 387 15.93 8.02 10.93
N GLU A 388 15.54 7.81 12.19
CA GLU A 388 15.85 6.62 12.98
C GLU A 388 14.76 5.55 12.89
N PRO A 389 15.08 4.25 13.07
CA PRO A 389 14.09 3.18 13.03
C PRO A 389 12.94 3.41 14.02
N SER A 390 11.70 3.22 13.58
CA SER A 390 10.49 3.51 14.37
C SER A 390 9.52 2.34 14.38
N LEU A 391 9.24 1.78 15.56
CA LEU A 391 8.25 0.71 15.72
C LEU A 391 6.81 1.17 15.46
N ASP A 392 6.51 2.45 15.73
CA ASP A 392 5.17 3.02 15.50
C ASP A 392 4.88 3.26 14.01
N ASN A 393 5.92 3.58 13.23
CA ASN A 393 5.78 3.78 11.79
C ASN A 393 6.00 2.48 11.00
N SER A 394 6.74 1.51 11.56
CA SER A 394 7.02 0.23 10.89
C SER A 394 5.75 -0.59 10.78
N VAL A 395 5.59 -1.24 9.63
CA VAL A 395 4.31 -1.78 9.18
C VAL A 395 4.37 -3.31 9.27
N PHE A 396 3.43 -3.91 9.99
CA PHE A 396 3.08 -5.32 9.87
C PHE A 396 1.78 -5.42 9.05
N ALA A 397 1.83 -6.11 7.91
CA ALA A 397 0.73 -6.17 6.97
C ALA A 397 0.27 -7.60 6.73
N VAL A 398 -1.05 -7.76 6.61
CA VAL A 398 -1.65 -8.93 5.99
C VAL A 398 -2.38 -8.50 4.72
N MET A 399 -2.21 -9.26 3.65
CA MET A 399 -2.57 -8.83 2.29
C MET A 399 -3.41 -9.89 1.62
N THR A 400 -4.34 -9.49 0.76
CA THR A 400 -5.25 -10.44 0.12
C THR A 400 -5.47 -10.17 -1.36
N MET A 401 -5.70 -11.25 -2.09
CA MET A 401 -6.49 -11.20 -3.34
C MET A 401 -7.93 -11.56 -3.02
N VAL A 402 -8.84 -11.00 -3.81
CA VAL A 402 -10.28 -11.23 -3.68
C VAL A 402 -10.86 -11.64 -5.04
N GLU A 403 -12.03 -12.29 -5.02
CA GLU A 403 -12.69 -12.82 -6.23
C GLU A 403 -11.84 -13.82 -7.03
N LYS A 404 -10.92 -14.54 -6.37
CA LYS A 404 -10.00 -15.50 -7.00
C LYS A 404 -9.14 -14.89 -8.10
N ARG A 405 -8.86 -13.58 -7.99
CA ARG A 405 -7.94 -12.91 -8.91
C ARG A 405 -6.53 -13.44 -8.72
N GLU A 406 -5.86 -13.69 -9.85
CA GLU A 406 -4.49 -14.16 -9.88
C GLU A 406 -3.53 -13.00 -9.57
N ASN A 407 -2.68 -13.18 -8.56
CA ASN A 407 -1.52 -12.31 -8.37
C ASN A 407 -0.35 -12.88 -9.18
N LYS A 408 -0.04 -12.25 -10.32
CA LYS A 408 1.00 -12.73 -11.24
C LYS A 408 2.42 -12.66 -10.65
N ASN A 409 2.64 -11.75 -9.70
CA ASN A 409 3.93 -11.51 -9.08
C ASN A 409 3.71 -11.37 -7.56
N PRO A 410 3.37 -12.48 -6.86
CA PRO A 410 3.13 -12.42 -5.43
C PRO A 410 4.40 -11.96 -4.73
N THR A 411 4.27 -10.95 -3.88
CA THR A 411 5.37 -10.37 -3.12
C THR A 411 4.98 -10.21 -1.67
N HIS A 412 5.94 -10.39 -0.78
CA HIS A 412 5.80 -10.04 0.64
C HIS A 412 6.15 -8.57 0.91
N GLY A 413 6.62 -7.81 -0.10
CA GLY A 413 6.95 -6.41 0.06
C GLY A 413 5.75 -5.58 0.52
N VAL A 414 6.01 -4.60 1.39
CA VAL A 414 5.00 -3.68 1.94
C VAL A 414 5.50 -2.24 1.78
N ASP A 415 4.59 -1.33 1.47
CA ASP A 415 4.91 0.09 1.43
C ASP A 415 5.09 0.63 2.86
N ASN A 416 6.33 0.99 3.24
CA ASN A 416 6.63 1.45 4.59
C ASN A 416 6.04 2.83 4.95
N ARG A 417 5.42 3.53 3.99
CA ARG A 417 4.84 4.86 4.19
C ARG A 417 3.37 4.80 4.65
N LEU A 418 2.76 3.61 4.71
CA LEU A 418 1.33 3.42 4.97
C LEU A 418 0.87 4.08 6.28
N LEU A 419 1.51 3.72 7.40
CA LEU A 419 1.14 4.25 8.71
C LEU A 419 1.42 5.75 8.81
N GLN A 420 2.55 6.21 8.24
CA GLN A 420 2.87 7.63 8.15
C GLN A 420 1.81 8.42 7.36
N ALA A 421 1.26 7.83 6.29
CA ALA A 421 0.27 8.46 5.43
C ALA A 421 -1.11 8.58 6.07
N VAL A 422 -1.42 7.75 7.08
CA VAL A 422 -2.70 7.82 7.81
C VAL A 422 -2.64 8.59 9.11
N LYS A 423 -1.45 9.02 9.57
CA LYS A 423 -1.32 9.85 10.77
C LYS A 423 -2.28 11.04 10.74
N ASN A 424 -3.10 11.15 11.79
CA ASN A 424 -4.02 12.25 11.97
C ASN A 424 -3.32 13.40 12.74
N ALA A 425 -4.04 14.51 13.00
CA ALA A 425 -3.48 15.65 13.73
C ALA A 425 -3.06 15.33 15.19
N LYS A 426 -3.51 14.20 15.74
CA LYS A 426 -3.19 13.75 17.10
C LYS A 426 -2.14 12.63 17.12
N ASP A 427 -1.65 12.24 15.94
CA ASP A 427 -0.77 11.09 15.70
C ASP A 427 -1.19 9.80 16.41
N THR A 428 -2.47 9.44 16.29
CA THR A 428 -3.01 8.29 17.02
C THR A 428 -3.37 7.09 16.16
N ASN A 429 -3.25 7.21 14.84
CA ASN A 429 -3.61 6.12 13.93
C ASN A 429 -2.47 5.10 13.89
N ASP A 430 -2.74 3.89 14.36
CA ASP A 430 -1.80 2.77 14.42
C ASP A 430 -2.17 1.62 13.48
N SER A 431 -3.26 1.78 12.71
CA SER A 431 -3.73 0.79 11.74
C SER A 431 -4.33 1.44 10.49
N ALA A 432 -4.24 0.72 9.38
CA ALA A 432 -4.81 1.14 8.10
C ALA A 432 -5.32 -0.04 7.27
N PHE A 433 -6.31 0.22 6.42
CA PHE A 433 -6.81 -0.72 5.42
C PHE A 433 -6.78 -0.05 4.04
N GLY A 434 -6.26 -0.76 3.04
CA GLY A 434 -6.14 -0.28 1.67
C GLY A 434 -6.93 -1.13 0.68
N ILE A 435 -7.48 -0.48 -0.35
CA ILE A 435 -8.15 -1.12 -1.50
C ILE A 435 -7.52 -0.61 -2.77
N ASP A 436 -7.00 -1.51 -3.60
CA ASP A 436 -6.35 -1.21 -4.87
C ASP A 436 -7.20 -0.30 -5.76
N MET A 437 -6.56 0.61 -6.50
CA MET A 437 -7.26 1.66 -7.23
C MET A 437 -8.07 1.11 -8.42
N PRO A 438 -7.52 0.24 -9.29
CA PRO A 438 -8.31 -0.51 -10.27
C PRO A 438 -9.54 -1.20 -9.69
N LEU A 439 -9.39 -1.88 -8.55
CA LEU A 439 -10.51 -2.54 -7.87
C LEU A 439 -11.55 -1.52 -7.38
N PHE A 440 -11.10 -0.42 -6.78
CA PHE A 440 -11.97 0.66 -6.34
C PHE A 440 -12.77 1.26 -7.51
N VAL A 441 -12.12 1.54 -8.64
CA VAL A 441 -12.79 2.03 -9.86
C VAL A 441 -13.82 1.03 -10.36
N GLU A 442 -13.46 -0.25 -10.42
CA GLU A 442 -14.36 -1.31 -10.85
C GLU A 442 -15.59 -1.44 -9.96
N LYS A 443 -15.43 -1.41 -8.64
CA LYS A 443 -16.52 -1.70 -7.71
C LYS A 443 -17.35 -0.48 -7.38
N TRP A 444 -16.75 0.72 -7.34
CA TRP A 444 -17.46 1.96 -7.06
C TRP A 444 -17.89 2.71 -8.31
N LEU A 445 -16.97 2.99 -9.23
CA LEU A 445 -17.26 3.91 -10.35
C LEU A 445 -18.08 3.25 -11.46
N VAL A 446 -17.85 1.96 -11.76
CA VAL A 446 -18.67 1.25 -12.77
C VAL A 446 -20.12 1.17 -12.31
N GLN A 447 -20.36 0.93 -11.03
CA GLN A 447 -21.71 0.94 -10.46
C GLN A 447 -22.30 2.35 -10.47
N GLY A 448 -21.49 3.34 -10.14
CA GLY A 448 -21.86 4.75 -10.22
C GLY A 448 -22.24 5.22 -11.63
N LEU A 449 -21.69 4.61 -12.69
CA LEU A 449 -22.06 4.92 -14.06
C LEU A 449 -23.55 4.70 -14.36
N ASN A 450 -24.16 3.68 -13.75
CA ASN A 450 -25.60 3.45 -13.87
C ASN A 450 -26.39 4.62 -13.30
N ILE A 451 -25.96 5.13 -12.14
CA ILE A 451 -26.54 6.28 -11.46
C ILE A 451 -26.35 7.57 -12.29
N MET A 452 -25.20 7.71 -12.94
CA MET A 452 -24.89 8.86 -13.79
C MET A 452 -25.86 9.03 -14.98
N GLN A 453 -26.43 7.94 -15.50
CA GLN A 453 -27.34 7.97 -16.67
C GLN A 453 -26.76 8.83 -17.81
N VAL A 454 -25.47 8.67 -18.10
CA VAL A 454 -24.79 9.32 -19.24
C VAL A 454 -24.87 8.46 -20.50
N GLY A 455 -25.02 7.15 -20.33
CA GLY A 455 -25.25 6.16 -21.38
C GLY A 455 -25.70 4.83 -20.79
N VAL A 456 -25.86 3.81 -21.63
CA VAL A 456 -26.12 2.45 -21.14
C VAL A 456 -24.77 1.79 -20.82
N PRO A 457 -24.64 1.02 -19.72
CA PRO A 457 -23.34 0.51 -19.25
C PRO A 457 -22.57 -0.31 -20.30
N SER A 458 -23.25 -1.00 -21.23
CA SER A 458 -22.60 -1.74 -22.32
C SER A 458 -21.84 -0.85 -23.32
N GLN A 459 -22.06 0.47 -23.32
CA GLN A 459 -21.37 1.44 -24.18
C GLN A 459 -20.02 1.89 -23.62
N PHE A 460 -19.63 1.41 -22.45
CA PHE A 460 -18.43 1.83 -21.76
C PHE A 460 -17.44 0.67 -21.62
N GLU A 461 -16.17 1.04 -21.48
CA GLU A 461 -15.05 0.14 -21.26
C GLU A 461 -14.11 0.72 -20.20
N LYS A 462 -13.42 -0.15 -19.45
CA LYS A 462 -12.32 0.27 -18.57
C LYS A 462 -11.05 0.44 -19.41
N THR A 463 -10.20 1.40 -19.06
CA THR A 463 -8.86 1.50 -19.62
C THR A 463 -8.00 0.31 -19.21
N SER A 464 -6.92 0.03 -19.94
CA SER A 464 -6.03 -1.12 -19.68
C SER A 464 -5.40 -1.10 -18.29
N ASN A 465 -5.15 0.09 -17.72
CA ASN A 465 -4.66 0.26 -16.35
C ASN A 465 -5.77 0.22 -15.29
N GLY A 466 -7.04 0.05 -15.68
CA GLY A 466 -8.19 -0.01 -14.76
C GLY A 466 -8.57 1.30 -14.07
N LEU A 467 -7.88 2.42 -14.32
CA LEU A 467 -8.09 3.67 -13.59
C LEU A 467 -9.21 4.57 -14.14
N TYR A 468 -9.69 4.31 -15.35
CA TYR A 468 -10.76 5.07 -15.99
C TYR A 468 -11.78 4.18 -16.66
N ILE A 469 -13.00 4.72 -16.74
CA ILE A 469 -14.10 4.24 -17.55
C ILE A 469 -14.32 5.25 -18.67
N GLN A 470 -14.44 4.78 -19.90
CA GLN A 470 -14.66 5.61 -21.09
C GLN A 470 -15.72 5.03 -22.02
N ASN A 471 -16.35 5.87 -22.83
CA ASN A 471 -17.30 5.37 -23.83
C ASN A 471 -16.55 4.76 -25.04
N LYS A 472 -16.95 3.57 -25.47
CA LYS A 472 -16.33 2.86 -26.61
C LYS A 472 -16.95 3.24 -27.96
N GLU A 473 -18.16 3.77 -27.94
CA GLU A 473 -18.93 4.20 -29.11
C GLU A 473 -19.47 5.62 -28.92
N ARG A 474 -20.00 6.21 -30.00
CA ARG A 474 -20.62 7.53 -29.94
C ARG A 474 -21.93 7.45 -29.14
N ILE A 475 -22.08 8.30 -28.13
CA ILE A 475 -23.27 8.33 -27.27
C ILE A 475 -24.00 9.68 -27.38
N PRO A 476 -25.34 9.70 -27.31
CA PRO A 476 -26.09 10.94 -27.17
C PRO A 476 -25.76 11.60 -25.83
N PHE A 477 -25.51 12.92 -25.86
CA PHE A 477 -25.45 13.73 -24.64
C PHE A 477 -26.85 14.21 -24.24
N GLY A 478 -27.69 14.52 -25.24
CA GLY A 478 -29.07 14.95 -25.10
C GLY A 478 -29.47 15.96 -26.17
N ARG A 479 -30.73 16.38 -26.17
CA ARG A 479 -31.22 17.48 -27.02
C ARG A 479 -30.97 18.80 -26.33
N ILE A 480 -30.26 19.71 -27.00
CA ILE A 480 -29.93 21.04 -26.47
C ILE A 480 -30.43 22.13 -27.42
N PRO A 481 -30.94 23.27 -26.90
CA PRO A 481 -31.32 24.38 -27.75
C PRO A 481 -30.06 25.03 -28.34
N ASN A 482 -30.12 25.33 -29.63
CA ASN A 482 -29.07 26.03 -30.36
C ASN A 482 -29.31 27.55 -30.34
N ALA A 483 -28.41 28.36 -30.93
CA ALA A 483 -28.56 29.82 -30.93
C ALA A 483 -29.74 30.34 -31.78
N ASP A 484 -30.27 29.50 -32.66
CA ASP A 484 -31.43 29.81 -33.49
C ASP A 484 -32.76 29.45 -32.76
N GLY A 485 -32.68 28.85 -31.56
CA GLY A 485 -33.82 28.37 -30.78
C GLY A 485 -34.28 26.95 -31.13
N ASP A 486 -33.63 26.29 -32.09
CA ASP A 486 -33.93 24.91 -32.48
C ASP A 486 -33.36 23.92 -31.47
N GLU A 487 -34.09 22.83 -31.22
CA GLU A 487 -33.63 21.71 -30.40
C GLU A 487 -32.82 20.71 -31.24
N VAL A 488 -31.52 20.64 -30.99
CA VAL A 488 -30.60 19.79 -31.76
C VAL A 488 -29.95 18.72 -30.89
N ASP A 489 -29.60 17.59 -31.52
CA ASP A 489 -28.91 16.49 -30.83
C ASP A 489 -27.44 16.83 -30.58
N ALA A 490 -27.02 16.72 -29.32
CA ALA A 490 -25.63 16.77 -28.91
C ALA A 490 -25.07 15.36 -28.69
N HIS A 491 -23.80 15.16 -29.04
CA HIS A 491 -23.14 13.86 -28.99
C HIS A 491 -21.76 13.91 -28.36
N ILE A 492 -21.34 12.78 -27.79
CA ILE A 492 -19.99 12.51 -27.32
C ILE A 492 -19.41 11.39 -28.18
N ASP A 493 -18.30 11.66 -28.87
CA ASP A 493 -17.62 10.68 -29.71
C ASP A 493 -16.86 9.63 -28.88
N PRO A 494 -16.44 8.49 -29.45
CA PRO A 494 -15.71 7.46 -28.72
C PRO A 494 -14.50 8.00 -27.95
N LYS A 495 -14.30 7.53 -26.72
CA LYS A 495 -13.21 7.89 -25.79
C LYS A 495 -13.21 9.36 -25.35
N LYS A 496 -14.33 10.05 -25.51
CA LYS A 496 -14.49 11.46 -25.15
C LYS A 496 -15.26 11.69 -23.86
N PHE A 497 -15.92 10.68 -23.32
CA PHE A 497 -16.31 10.63 -21.91
C PHE A 497 -15.25 9.85 -21.13
N ARG A 498 -14.80 10.38 -19.99
CA ARG A 498 -13.91 9.70 -19.05
C ARG A 498 -14.36 9.98 -17.61
N MET A 499 -14.44 8.92 -16.84
CA MET A 499 -14.67 8.97 -15.39
C MET A 499 -13.68 8.03 -14.72
N GLY A 500 -12.89 8.52 -13.78
CA GLY A 500 -11.81 7.71 -13.22
C GLY A 500 -11.02 8.42 -12.13
N ILE A 501 -9.79 7.97 -11.92
CA ILE A 501 -8.90 8.50 -10.88
C ILE A 501 -7.58 8.95 -11.50
N THR A 502 -7.16 10.16 -11.13
CA THR A 502 -5.90 10.77 -11.53
C THR A 502 -5.35 11.62 -10.41
N ASN A 503 -4.05 11.56 -10.15
CA ASN A 503 -3.39 12.36 -9.11
C ASN A 503 -4.12 12.30 -7.74
N ASN A 504 -4.63 11.12 -7.37
CA ASN A 504 -5.42 10.91 -6.16
C ASN A 504 -6.72 11.72 -6.07
N GLN A 505 -7.33 11.98 -7.21
CA GLN A 505 -8.59 12.69 -7.34
C GLN A 505 -9.48 11.96 -8.31
N LEU A 506 -10.78 12.03 -8.05
CA LEU A 506 -11.79 11.62 -9.01
C LEU A 506 -11.81 12.65 -10.13
N GLU A 507 -11.80 12.20 -11.39
CA GLU A 507 -11.95 13.05 -12.57
C GLU A 507 -13.24 12.70 -13.30
N LEU A 508 -14.03 13.73 -13.60
CA LEU A 508 -15.08 13.69 -14.61
C LEU A 508 -14.65 14.59 -15.76
N ASP A 509 -14.40 13.99 -16.92
CA ASP A 509 -13.93 14.66 -18.12
C ASP A 509 -14.81 14.29 -19.31
N ILE A 510 -15.43 15.29 -19.92
CA ILE A 510 -16.19 15.16 -21.15
C ILE A 510 -15.54 16.08 -22.16
N ASP A 511 -14.82 15.49 -23.10
CA ASP A 511 -14.13 16.21 -24.15
C ASP A 511 -15.02 16.34 -25.39
N ASN A 512 -14.94 17.49 -26.08
CA ASN A 512 -15.48 17.65 -27.43
C ASN A 512 -16.94 17.20 -27.64
N ILE A 513 -17.86 17.66 -26.79
CA ILE A 513 -19.30 17.57 -27.07
C ILE A 513 -19.61 18.36 -28.33
N THR A 514 -20.29 17.71 -29.28
CA THR A 514 -20.60 18.29 -30.58
C THR A 514 -22.09 18.45 -30.81
N TRP A 515 -22.49 19.63 -31.32
CA TRP A 515 -23.85 19.88 -31.82
C TRP A 515 -23.87 20.97 -32.88
N LYS A 516 -24.95 21.03 -33.67
CA LYS A 516 -25.17 22.11 -34.64
C LYS A 516 -25.62 23.38 -33.92
N HIS A 517 -24.69 24.29 -33.69
CA HIS A 517 -24.94 25.48 -32.87
C HIS A 517 -25.73 26.58 -33.60
N THR A 518 -25.45 26.80 -34.89
CA THR A 518 -26.24 27.63 -35.82
C THR A 518 -25.86 27.25 -37.25
N ARG A 519 -26.44 27.89 -38.26
CA ARG A 519 -26.15 27.60 -39.68
C ARG A 519 -24.65 27.71 -39.99
N GLY A 520 -24.05 26.55 -40.28
CA GLY A 520 -22.64 26.42 -40.67
C GLY A 520 -21.64 26.46 -39.51
N ILE A 521 -22.09 26.42 -38.25
CA ILE A 521 -21.21 26.41 -37.07
C ILE A 521 -21.51 25.17 -36.22
N ILE A 522 -20.48 24.36 -35.98
CA ILE A 522 -20.52 23.25 -35.02
C ILE A 522 -19.94 23.75 -33.70
N GLY A 523 -20.70 23.58 -32.61
CA GLY A 523 -20.21 23.85 -31.27
C GLY A 523 -19.34 22.70 -30.79
N HIS A 524 -18.18 23.01 -30.20
CA HIS A 524 -17.31 22.05 -29.53
C HIS A 524 -17.11 22.49 -28.09
N VAL A 525 -17.61 21.72 -27.13
CA VAL A 525 -17.46 22.01 -25.70
C VAL A 525 -16.79 20.86 -24.97
N SER A 526 -15.78 21.17 -24.17
CA SER A 526 -15.21 20.25 -23.19
C SER A 526 -15.47 20.73 -21.77
N TYR A 527 -15.71 19.81 -20.85
CA TYR A 527 -15.93 20.04 -19.42
C TYR A 527 -15.03 19.11 -18.62
N ARG A 528 -14.41 19.65 -17.57
CA ARG A 528 -13.59 18.90 -16.63
C ARG A 528 -13.79 19.36 -15.20
N GLN A 529 -13.94 18.41 -14.29
CA GLN A 529 -14.04 18.64 -12.85
C GLN A 529 -13.29 17.54 -12.08
N TYR A 530 -12.60 17.95 -11.01
CA TYR A 530 -11.90 17.06 -10.09
C TYR A 530 -12.56 17.06 -8.72
N PHE A 531 -12.43 15.96 -7.99
CA PHE A 531 -12.97 15.82 -6.64
C PHE A 531 -12.02 15.06 -5.73
N ASP A 532 -11.84 15.57 -4.51
CA ASP A 532 -11.15 14.87 -3.43
C ASP A 532 -12.18 14.03 -2.70
N LEU A 533 -11.87 12.76 -2.47
CA LEU A 533 -12.68 11.90 -1.61
C LEU A 533 -12.25 12.10 -0.15
N LYS A 534 -13.18 12.54 0.71
CA LYS A 534 -12.88 12.87 2.11
C LYS A 534 -13.82 12.18 3.08
N LEU A 535 -13.24 11.71 4.18
CA LEU A 535 -14.00 11.28 5.34
C LEU A 535 -14.31 12.48 6.25
N LYS A 536 -15.57 12.66 6.65
CA LYS A 536 -16.00 13.74 7.52
C LYS A 536 -16.72 13.26 8.77
N SER A 537 -16.49 13.98 9.85
CA SER A 537 -17.20 13.86 11.13
C SER A 537 -17.43 15.27 11.68
N GLY A 538 -18.50 15.49 12.43
CA GLY A 538 -18.80 16.79 13.02
C GLY A 538 -20.27 16.96 13.37
N VAL A 539 -20.70 18.22 13.41
CA VAL A 539 -22.11 18.62 13.58
C VAL A 539 -22.57 19.25 12.28
N ASP A 540 -23.72 18.82 11.78
CA ASP A 540 -24.26 19.28 10.51
C ASP A 540 -25.16 20.53 10.66
N THR A 541 -25.80 20.95 9.56
CA THR A 541 -26.67 22.14 9.55
C THR A 541 -27.95 21.99 10.39
N LEU A 542 -28.32 20.77 10.78
CA LEU A 542 -29.44 20.49 11.68
C LEU A 542 -29.03 20.49 13.16
N GLY A 543 -27.74 20.69 13.46
CA GLY A 543 -27.22 20.53 14.81
C GLY A 543 -27.04 19.06 15.21
N ALA A 544 -27.17 18.12 14.27
CA ALA A 544 -27.02 16.70 14.53
C ALA A 544 -25.55 16.26 14.34
N GLU A 545 -25.06 15.43 15.26
CA GLU A 545 -23.74 14.82 15.15
C GLU A 545 -23.71 13.74 14.07
N TYR A 546 -22.60 13.66 13.34
CA TYR A 546 -22.34 12.63 12.35
C TYR A 546 -20.86 12.21 12.38
N LYS A 547 -20.59 10.96 12.05
CA LYS A 547 -19.23 10.39 12.10
C LYS A 547 -18.92 9.54 10.87
N ASN A 548 -17.72 9.73 10.34
CA ASN A 548 -17.12 8.92 9.29
C ASN A 548 -17.97 8.82 8.03
N VAL A 549 -18.50 9.94 7.56
CA VAL A 549 -19.27 10.03 6.32
C VAL A 549 -18.31 10.31 5.16
N LEU A 550 -18.32 9.46 4.14
CA LEU A 550 -17.47 9.63 2.96
C LEU A 550 -18.16 10.54 1.93
N VAL A 551 -17.53 11.68 1.64
CA VAL A 551 -18.04 12.66 0.69
C VAL A 551 -16.97 13.06 -0.32
N PRO A 552 -17.27 13.07 -1.62
CA PRO A 552 -16.45 13.77 -2.60
C PRO A 552 -16.65 15.28 -2.43
N GLU A 553 -15.56 16.04 -2.51
CA GLU A 553 -15.57 17.49 -2.53
C GLU A 553 -14.94 17.98 -3.83
N GLU A 554 -15.59 18.91 -4.52
CA GLU A 554 -15.01 19.58 -5.69
C GLU A 554 -13.64 20.19 -5.35
N VAL A 555 -12.65 19.87 -6.19
CA VAL A 555 -11.30 20.42 -6.14
C VAL A 555 -11.08 21.24 -7.39
N GLU A 556 -10.54 22.44 -7.18
CA GLU A 556 -10.38 23.44 -8.23
C GLU A 556 -11.71 23.86 -8.88
N GLU A 557 -11.66 24.88 -9.73
CA GLU A 557 -12.85 25.38 -10.40
C GLU A 557 -13.07 24.59 -11.69
N ALA A 558 -14.30 24.14 -11.93
CA ALA A 558 -14.72 23.54 -13.20
C ALA A 558 -14.19 24.34 -14.39
N ILE A 559 -13.58 23.64 -15.34
CA ILE A 559 -13.04 24.22 -16.56
C ILE A 559 -13.98 23.89 -17.70
N MET A 560 -14.50 24.94 -18.36
CA MET A 560 -15.12 24.79 -19.66
C MET A 560 -14.15 25.26 -20.74
N THR A 561 -14.06 24.47 -21.81
CA THR A 561 -13.41 24.87 -23.05
C THR A 561 -14.43 24.94 -24.18
N CYS A 562 -14.48 26.06 -24.90
CA CYS A 562 -15.13 26.14 -26.21
C CYS A 562 -14.04 26.20 -27.30
N SER A 563 -14.14 25.38 -28.33
CA SER A 563 -13.17 25.33 -29.43
C SER A 563 -13.84 25.62 -30.76
N TYR A 564 -13.18 26.43 -31.61
CA TYR A 564 -13.69 26.81 -32.93
C TYR A 564 -12.56 26.76 -33.97
N GLN A 565 -12.91 26.58 -35.24
CA GLN A 565 -11.95 26.70 -36.34
C GLN A 565 -11.40 28.13 -36.42
N LEU A 566 -10.10 28.26 -36.71
CA LEU A 566 -9.41 29.54 -36.76
C LEU A 566 -9.97 30.46 -37.85
N GLU A 567 -10.38 29.89 -38.99
CA GLU A 567 -11.03 30.65 -40.06
C GLU A 567 -12.37 31.25 -39.62
N ASP A 568 -13.18 30.48 -38.88
CA ASP A 568 -14.45 30.96 -38.33
C ASP A 568 -14.22 32.02 -37.24
N TRP A 569 -13.16 31.86 -36.45
CA TRP A 569 -12.73 32.86 -35.48
C TRP A 569 -12.43 34.21 -36.12
N TYR A 570 -11.61 34.24 -37.17
CA TYR A 570 -11.29 35.50 -37.85
C TYR A 570 -12.52 36.16 -38.48
N LYS A 571 -13.46 35.37 -39.00
CA LYS A 571 -14.68 35.90 -39.64
C LYS A 571 -15.74 36.32 -38.63
N ARG A 572 -15.79 35.69 -37.44
CA ARG A 572 -16.96 35.75 -36.54
C ARG A 572 -16.59 35.84 -35.05
N GLU A 573 -15.41 36.35 -34.69
CA GLU A 573 -14.90 36.42 -33.31
C GLU A 573 -15.96 36.88 -32.29
N LYS A 574 -16.58 38.05 -32.50
CA LYS A 574 -17.58 38.60 -31.56
C LYS A 574 -18.79 37.69 -31.40
N LEU A 575 -19.20 36.99 -32.46
CA LEU A 575 -20.30 36.03 -32.41
C LEU A 575 -19.87 34.80 -31.59
N LEU A 576 -18.69 34.24 -31.85
CA LEU A 576 -18.18 33.05 -31.16
C LEU A 576 -17.86 33.30 -29.68
N VAL A 577 -17.30 34.47 -29.35
CA VAL A 577 -17.15 34.93 -27.96
C VAL A 577 -18.52 35.12 -27.32
N GLY A 578 -19.50 35.66 -28.05
CA GLY A 578 -20.88 35.81 -27.59
C GLY A 578 -21.51 34.47 -27.25
N ILE A 579 -21.32 33.49 -28.12
CA ILE A 579 -21.77 32.10 -27.94
C ILE A 579 -21.09 31.46 -26.73
N ALA A 580 -19.76 31.54 -26.63
CA ALA A 580 -19.05 31.01 -25.48
C ALA A 580 -19.48 31.72 -24.19
N THR A 581 -19.80 33.01 -24.25
CA THR A 581 -20.32 33.78 -23.11
C THR A 581 -21.70 33.32 -22.71
N GLU A 582 -22.58 33.11 -23.68
CA GLU A 582 -23.93 32.59 -23.48
C GLU A 582 -23.86 31.19 -22.86
N LEU A 583 -23.10 30.27 -23.47
CA LEU A 583 -22.88 28.93 -22.94
C LEU A 583 -22.29 28.98 -21.53
N THR A 584 -21.26 29.79 -21.28
CA THR A 584 -20.67 29.91 -19.94
C THR A 584 -21.65 30.47 -18.93
N LEU A 585 -22.36 31.55 -19.28
CA LEU A 585 -23.33 32.13 -18.36
C LEU A 585 -24.47 31.17 -18.10
N THR A 586 -25.07 30.57 -19.12
CA THR A 586 -26.05 29.50 -18.96
C THR A 586 -25.47 28.35 -18.14
N LEU A 587 -24.16 28.06 -18.24
CA LEU A 587 -23.45 27.10 -17.40
C LEU A 587 -23.30 27.50 -15.94
N LEU A 588 -23.26 28.78 -15.64
CA LEU A 588 -23.19 29.26 -14.28
C LEU A 588 -24.57 29.38 -13.63
N THR A 589 -25.61 29.49 -14.45
CA THR A 589 -26.84 30.13 -14.04
C THR A 589 -28.10 29.35 -14.33
N GLY A 590 -28.09 28.48 -15.34
CA GLY A 590 -29.31 27.88 -15.87
C GLY A 590 -30.27 28.82 -16.59
N TYR A 591 -29.91 30.09 -16.78
CA TYR A 591 -30.73 31.08 -17.49
C TYR A 591 -30.08 31.53 -18.79
N PHE A 592 -30.91 31.88 -19.77
CA PHE A 592 -30.47 32.62 -20.95
C PHE A 592 -30.43 34.11 -20.62
N PHE A 593 -29.29 34.73 -20.91
CA PHE A 593 -29.13 36.17 -20.75
C PHE A 593 -29.30 36.85 -22.09
N SER A 594 -30.12 37.90 -22.12
CA SER A 594 -30.10 38.80 -23.26
C SER A 594 -28.69 39.37 -23.44
N LYS A 595 -28.26 39.51 -24.70
CA LYS A 595 -26.97 40.14 -25.06
C LYS A 595 -26.86 41.59 -24.58
N THR A 596 -27.99 42.19 -24.20
CA THR A 596 -28.11 43.55 -23.66
C THR A 596 -27.96 43.62 -22.14
N SER A 597 -28.04 42.50 -21.42
CA SER A 597 -27.93 42.48 -19.96
C SER A 597 -26.52 42.84 -19.49
N ASP A 598 -26.43 43.52 -18.34
CA ASP A 598 -25.15 43.92 -17.76
C ASP A 598 -24.30 42.71 -17.36
N VAL A 599 -24.93 41.60 -16.95
CA VAL A 599 -24.29 40.33 -16.64
C VAL A 599 -23.62 39.75 -17.90
N PHE A 600 -24.36 39.70 -19.01
CA PHE A 600 -23.82 39.25 -20.30
C PHE A 600 -22.63 40.10 -20.75
N ARG A 601 -22.76 41.43 -20.72
CA ARG A 601 -21.68 42.34 -21.14
C ARG A 601 -20.42 42.19 -20.29
N LYS A 602 -20.58 42.03 -18.97
CA LYS A 602 -19.46 41.80 -18.04
C LYS A 602 -18.79 40.45 -18.30
N ALA A 603 -19.55 39.38 -18.51
CA ALA A 603 -19.00 38.06 -18.83
C ALA A 603 -18.31 38.06 -20.19
N PHE A 604 -18.94 38.67 -21.19
CA PHE A 604 -18.40 38.82 -22.55
C PHE A 604 -17.03 39.48 -22.52
N LYS A 605 -16.87 40.58 -21.77
CA LYS A 605 -15.59 41.28 -21.62
C LYS A 605 -14.50 40.44 -20.95
N VAL A 606 -14.88 39.52 -20.06
CA VAL A 606 -13.95 38.59 -19.41
C VAL A 606 -13.55 37.48 -20.39
N ILE A 607 -14.52 36.87 -21.05
CA ILE A 607 -14.34 35.71 -21.93
C ILE A 607 -13.64 36.10 -23.24
N SER A 608 -13.91 37.29 -23.78
CA SER A 608 -13.26 37.80 -24.99
C SER A 608 -11.74 37.86 -24.89
N LYS A 609 -11.19 37.91 -23.67
CA LYS A 609 -9.75 37.97 -23.40
C LYS A 609 -9.10 36.60 -23.24
N THR A 610 -9.88 35.52 -23.32
CA THR A 610 -9.41 34.15 -23.03
C THR A 610 -9.22 33.29 -24.28
N GLY A 611 -9.52 33.83 -25.47
CA GLY A 611 -9.30 33.16 -26.74
C GLY A 611 -7.80 33.06 -27.06
N ILE A 612 -7.31 31.84 -27.23
CA ILE A 612 -5.91 31.56 -27.58
C ILE A 612 -5.89 30.63 -28.79
N ALA A 613 -5.09 30.97 -29.80
CA ALA A 613 -4.88 30.09 -30.95
C ALA A 613 -4.10 28.83 -30.53
N ILE A 614 -4.58 27.66 -30.93
CA ILE A 614 -3.92 26.36 -30.70
C ILE A 614 -3.52 25.78 -32.04
N GLY A 615 -2.21 25.69 -32.26
CA GLY A 615 -1.66 25.29 -33.54
C GLY A 615 -2.05 26.26 -34.66
N LYS A 616 -2.24 25.74 -35.87
CA LYS A 616 -2.57 26.54 -37.07
C LYS A 616 -4.06 26.58 -37.42
N THR A 617 -4.90 25.84 -36.71
CA THR A 617 -6.27 25.53 -37.17
C THR A 617 -7.38 25.85 -36.18
N MET A 618 -7.10 26.03 -34.88
CA MET A 618 -8.15 26.18 -33.87
C MET A 618 -7.92 27.38 -32.96
N VAL A 619 -9.01 27.93 -32.43
CA VAL A 619 -9.01 28.85 -31.28
C VAL A 619 -9.75 28.21 -30.11
N LYS A 620 -9.15 28.31 -28.93
CA LYS A 620 -9.69 27.81 -27.67
C LYS A 620 -10.05 28.96 -26.75
N ILE A 621 -11.29 28.98 -26.28
CA ILE A 621 -11.77 29.83 -25.19
C ILE A 621 -11.83 28.97 -23.94
N THR A 622 -11.03 29.30 -22.92
CA THR A 622 -11.02 28.57 -21.64
C THR A 622 -11.63 29.43 -20.55
N VAL A 623 -12.66 28.92 -19.88
CA VAL A 623 -13.35 29.63 -18.81
C VAL A 623 -13.32 28.83 -17.52
N LYS A 624 -12.81 29.47 -16.45
CA LYS A 624 -12.89 28.97 -15.07
C LYS A 624 -14.21 29.44 -14.46
N LEU A 625 -15.12 28.49 -14.22
CA LEU A 625 -16.50 28.80 -13.85
C LEU A 625 -16.60 29.52 -12.48
N GLY A 626 -15.81 29.11 -11.48
CA GLY A 626 -15.82 29.72 -10.15
C GLY A 626 -15.37 31.19 -10.11
N GLN A 627 -14.34 31.56 -10.87
CA GLN A 627 -13.86 32.93 -11.00
C GLN A 627 -14.90 33.85 -11.65
N LEU A 628 -15.63 33.30 -12.61
CA LEU A 628 -16.68 34.03 -13.28
C LEU A 628 -17.90 34.20 -12.34
N LEU A 629 -18.27 33.16 -11.57
CA LEU A 629 -19.33 33.23 -10.54
C LEU A 629 -19.06 34.27 -9.44
N LYS A 630 -17.84 34.33 -8.91
CA LYS A 630 -17.46 35.31 -7.87
C LYS A 630 -17.70 36.76 -8.29
N LYS A 631 -17.73 37.05 -9.60
CA LYS A 631 -17.99 38.38 -10.15
C LYS A 631 -19.48 38.74 -10.23
N PHE A 632 -20.40 37.77 -10.03
CA PHE A 632 -21.84 37.93 -10.27
C PHE A 632 -22.74 37.78 -9.03
N GLY A 633 -22.24 37.26 -7.89
CA GLY A 633 -22.92 37.28 -6.59
C GLY A 633 -23.76 36.04 -6.24
N LEU A 634 -24.06 35.86 -4.94
CA LEU A 634 -24.54 34.60 -4.33
C LEU A 634 -26.03 34.26 -4.57
N LYS A 635 -26.94 35.25 -4.59
CA LYS A 635 -28.40 35.02 -4.74
C LYS A 635 -28.77 34.24 -6.01
N PHE A 636 -27.97 34.42 -7.05
CA PHE A 636 -28.14 33.78 -8.34
C PHE A 636 -27.94 32.25 -8.25
N TRP A 637 -27.02 31.82 -7.38
CA TRP A 637 -26.57 30.43 -7.29
C TRP A 637 -27.60 29.53 -6.59
N ASP A 638 -28.38 30.10 -5.67
CA ASP A 638 -29.42 29.37 -4.93
C ASP A 638 -30.57 28.91 -5.83
N GLU A 639 -30.97 29.77 -6.78
CA GLU A 639 -32.06 29.48 -7.72
C GLU A 639 -31.66 28.43 -8.77
N ALA A 640 -30.43 28.54 -9.30
CA ALA A 640 -29.87 27.57 -10.24
C ALA A 640 -29.74 26.16 -9.60
N ARG A 641 -29.32 26.09 -8.33
CA ARG A 641 -29.27 24.83 -7.56
C ARG A 641 -30.64 24.18 -7.43
N ASN A 642 -31.69 24.95 -7.16
CA ASN A 642 -33.04 24.42 -7.00
C ASN A 642 -33.58 23.80 -8.29
N ILE A 643 -33.31 24.41 -9.46
CA ILE A 643 -33.72 23.86 -10.76
C ILE A 643 -33.03 22.53 -11.06
N VAL A 644 -31.71 22.45 -10.86
CA VAL A 644 -30.96 21.20 -11.06
C VAL A 644 -31.43 20.14 -10.07
N ARG A 645 -31.59 20.52 -8.80
CA ARG A 645 -32.09 19.64 -7.74
C ARG A 645 -33.44 19.00 -8.12
N GLN A 646 -34.43 19.79 -8.53
CA GLN A 646 -35.74 19.27 -8.97
C GLN A 646 -35.66 18.35 -10.20
N ARG A 647 -34.73 18.61 -11.12
CA ARG A 647 -34.52 17.77 -12.31
C ARG A 647 -33.79 16.47 -12.00
N THR A 648 -32.76 16.52 -11.17
CA THR A 648 -32.11 15.32 -10.64
C THR A 648 -33.16 14.44 -9.96
N TYR A 649 -34.07 15.03 -9.17
CA TYR A 649 -35.21 14.31 -8.62
C TYR A 649 -36.09 13.69 -9.70
N SER A 650 -36.55 14.45 -10.70
CA SER A 650 -37.44 13.89 -11.73
C SER A 650 -36.78 12.76 -12.52
N ASN A 651 -35.48 12.83 -12.80
CA ASN A 651 -34.78 11.80 -13.57
C ASN A 651 -34.49 10.53 -12.76
N LEU A 652 -34.40 10.65 -11.43
CA LEU A 652 -34.26 9.50 -10.53
C LEU A 652 -35.62 8.93 -10.14
N ALA A 653 -36.56 9.77 -9.69
CA ALA A 653 -37.84 9.37 -9.09
C ALA A 653 -38.87 8.83 -10.10
N VAL A 654 -38.76 9.14 -11.39
CA VAL A 654 -39.74 8.71 -12.42
C VAL A 654 -39.44 7.29 -12.96
N HIS A 655 -38.36 6.64 -12.52
CA HIS A 655 -37.79 5.45 -13.18
C HIS A 655 -37.54 4.28 -12.17
N PRO A 656 -37.25 3.03 -12.60
CA PRO A 656 -37.92 1.78 -12.16
C PRO A 656 -37.59 1.35 -10.71
N PRO A 657 -38.16 0.26 -10.16
CA PRO A 657 -38.06 -0.05 -8.73
C PRO A 657 -36.63 -0.26 -8.20
N THR A 658 -35.65 -0.47 -9.09
CA THR A 658 -34.26 -0.72 -8.72
C THR A 658 -33.26 0.04 -9.61
N THR A 659 -32.15 0.43 -8.99
CA THR A 659 -30.94 1.02 -9.60
C THR A 659 -30.38 0.33 -10.83
N ASN A 660 -30.47 -1.00 -10.96
CA ASN A 660 -29.91 -1.74 -12.10
C ASN A 660 -30.61 -1.44 -13.43
N THR A 661 -31.78 -0.81 -13.39
CA THR A 661 -32.62 -0.56 -14.57
C THR A 661 -32.73 0.93 -14.91
N ILE A 662 -32.15 1.82 -14.09
CA ILE A 662 -32.21 3.28 -14.25
C ILE A 662 -31.45 3.77 -15.49
N SER A 663 -30.48 2.97 -15.99
CA SER A 663 -29.69 3.23 -17.19
C SER A 663 -30.09 2.31 -18.37
N SER A 664 -31.27 1.69 -18.33
CA SER A 664 -31.72 0.82 -19.45
C SER A 664 -31.95 1.62 -20.75
N PRO A 665 -31.81 1.00 -21.94
CA PRO A 665 -31.91 1.72 -23.23
C PRO A 665 -33.20 2.53 -23.39
N GLY A 666 -34.34 2.01 -22.93
CA GLY A 666 -35.62 2.71 -23.00
C GLY A 666 -35.65 3.97 -22.12
N GLN A 667 -35.04 3.93 -20.93
CA GLN A 667 -34.97 5.08 -20.03
C GLN A 667 -33.96 6.11 -20.54
N MET A 668 -32.81 5.66 -21.02
CA MET A 668 -31.80 6.54 -21.62
C MET A 668 -32.37 7.30 -22.83
N LYS A 669 -33.14 6.64 -23.69
CA LYS A 669 -33.81 7.30 -24.82
C LYS A 669 -34.75 8.42 -24.36
N ARG A 670 -35.49 8.23 -23.26
CA ARG A 670 -36.36 9.25 -22.68
C ARG A 670 -35.55 10.43 -22.15
N ILE A 671 -34.53 10.18 -21.34
CA ILE A 671 -33.63 11.19 -20.77
C ILE A 671 -32.96 12.02 -21.89
N TRP A 672 -32.48 11.37 -22.95
CA TRP A 672 -31.86 12.06 -24.08
C TRP A 672 -32.84 12.86 -24.94
N SER A 673 -34.08 12.39 -25.07
CA SER A 673 -35.11 13.06 -25.86
C SER A 673 -35.64 14.35 -25.22
N GLN A 674 -35.45 14.53 -23.91
CA GLN A 674 -35.87 15.74 -23.20
C GLN A 674 -34.95 16.91 -23.59
N PRO A 675 -35.51 18.01 -24.13
CA PRO A 675 -34.78 19.23 -24.40
C PRO A 675 -34.25 19.84 -23.10
N ARG A 676 -32.92 19.98 -23.01
CA ARG A 676 -32.24 20.43 -21.80
C ARG A 676 -31.15 21.43 -22.13
N GLN A 677 -30.90 22.35 -21.21
CA GLN A 677 -29.70 23.18 -21.30
C GLN A 677 -28.48 22.31 -21.05
N ALA A 678 -27.41 22.50 -21.82
CA ALA A 678 -26.16 21.75 -21.65
C ALA A 678 -25.67 21.78 -20.19
N TRP A 679 -25.85 22.90 -19.49
CA TRP A 679 -25.50 23.00 -18.07
C TRP A 679 -26.25 22.08 -17.14
N SER A 680 -27.57 21.96 -17.37
CA SER A 680 -28.40 21.18 -16.48
C SER A 680 -27.96 19.72 -16.52
N ILE A 681 -27.48 19.27 -17.69
CA ILE A 681 -26.87 17.95 -17.87
C ILE A 681 -25.54 17.88 -17.10
N PHE A 682 -24.62 18.84 -17.27
CA PHE A 682 -23.34 18.81 -16.55
C PHE A 682 -23.49 18.82 -15.03
N LYS A 683 -24.33 19.68 -14.46
CA LYS A 683 -24.54 19.68 -13.01
C LYS A 683 -25.33 18.50 -12.51
N GLU A 684 -26.26 17.97 -13.31
CA GLU A 684 -26.93 16.72 -12.97
C GLU A 684 -25.90 15.57 -12.90
N LEU A 685 -24.96 15.50 -13.86
CA LEU A 685 -23.85 14.53 -13.83
C LEU A 685 -22.91 14.76 -12.65
N GLU A 686 -22.55 16.00 -12.34
CA GLU A 686 -21.72 16.34 -11.18
C GLU A 686 -22.40 15.92 -9.87
N TYR A 687 -23.68 16.27 -9.69
CA TYR A 687 -24.47 15.82 -8.53
C TYR A 687 -24.52 14.30 -8.48
N LYS A 688 -24.86 13.65 -9.60
CA LYS A 688 -24.83 12.18 -9.75
C LYS A 688 -23.54 11.57 -9.27
N MET A 689 -22.42 12.17 -9.64
CA MET A 689 -21.11 11.68 -9.24
C MET A 689 -20.91 11.80 -7.73
N LEU A 690 -21.29 12.94 -7.15
CA LEU A 690 -21.07 13.23 -5.74
C LEU A 690 -21.73 12.18 -4.81
N TYR A 691 -22.89 11.64 -5.16
CA TYR A 691 -23.61 10.71 -4.28
C TYR A 691 -23.43 9.21 -4.58
N ILE A 692 -22.65 8.83 -5.60
CA ILE A 692 -22.21 7.43 -5.80
C ILE A 692 -21.60 6.90 -4.49
N PHE A 693 -20.79 7.73 -3.84
CA PHE A 693 -19.91 7.33 -2.75
C PHE A 693 -20.66 6.96 -1.45
N PRO A 694 -21.58 7.79 -0.93
CA PRO A 694 -22.44 7.39 0.19
C PRO A 694 -23.24 6.12 -0.05
N ILE A 695 -23.77 5.92 -1.27
CA ILE A 695 -24.61 4.74 -1.60
C ILE A 695 -23.77 3.46 -1.60
N MET A 696 -22.63 3.49 -2.30
CA MET A 696 -21.73 2.36 -2.40
C MET A 696 -21.21 1.90 -1.03
N GLY A 697 -20.99 2.83 -0.10
CA GLY A 697 -20.49 2.55 1.24
C GLY A 697 -21.45 1.87 2.22
N ILE A 698 -22.70 1.57 1.87
CA ILE A 698 -23.64 0.89 2.81
C ILE A 698 -24.16 -0.45 2.31
N ARG A 699 -24.63 -0.50 1.06
CA ARG A 699 -25.58 -1.55 0.61
C ARG A 699 -25.17 -2.21 -0.71
N GLY A 700 -24.08 -1.74 -1.33
CA GLY A 700 -23.97 -1.88 -2.78
C GLY A 700 -25.17 -1.27 -3.50
N VAL A 701 -25.18 -1.36 -4.83
CA VAL A 701 -26.23 -0.71 -5.62
C VAL A 701 -27.49 -1.57 -5.72
N ILE A 702 -27.37 -2.89 -5.58
CA ILE A 702 -28.48 -3.83 -5.82
C ILE A 702 -29.62 -3.60 -4.80
N GLY A 703 -30.84 -3.38 -5.30
CA GLY A 703 -32.05 -3.21 -4.47
C GLY A 703 -32.28 -1.82 -3.88
N THR A 704 -31.39 -0.84 -4.13
CA THR A 704 -31.63 0.55 -3.70
C THR A 704 -32.72 1.20 -4.57
N THR A 705 -33.69 1.88 -3.94
CA THR A 705 -34.77 2.58 -4.64
C THR A 705 -34.34 3.99 -5.03
N PRO A 706 -34.83 4.55 -6.15
CA PRO A 706 -34.49 5.91 -6.54
C PRO A 706 -34.87 7.00 -5.52
N THR A 707 -35.87 6.76 -4.68
CA THR A 707 -36.25 7.65 -3.57
C THR A 707 -35.14 7.78 -2.54
N ILE A 708 -34.51 6.67 -2.15
CA ILE A 708 -33.37 6.69 -1.20
C ILE A 708 -32.19 7.44 -1.79
N ILE A 709 -31.92 7.23 -3.10
CA ILE A 709 -30.86 7.96 -3.81
C ILE A 709 -31.11 9.47 -3.66
N TRP A 710 -32.33 9.91 -3.95
CA TRP A 710 -32.72 11.32 -3.85
C TRP A 710 -32.57 11.89 -2.44
N GLU A 711 -33.04 11.18 -1.41
CA GLU A 711 -32.93 11.65 -0.02
C GLU A 711 -31.47 11.91 0.37
N LEU A 712 -30.55 11.05 -0.08
CA LEU A 712 -29.11 11.23 0.13
C LEU A 712 -28.56 12.41 -0.68
N VAL A 713 -29.00 12.59 -1.93
CA VAL A 713 -28.65 13.78 -2.76
C VAL A 713 -29.05 15.06 -2.04
N ASP A 714 -30.26 15.06 -1.50
CA ASP A 714 -30.81 16.24 -0.87
C ASP A 714 -30.07 16.59 0.43
N ALA A 715 -29.84 15.59 1.27
CA ALA A 715 -29.04 15.72 2.49
C ALA A 715 -27.63 16.27 2.20
N MET A 716 -26.95 15.77 1.17
CA MET A 716 -25.64 16.31 0.77
C MET A 716 -25.69 17.78 0.36
N ASN A 717 -26.68 18.17 -0.44
CA ASN A 717 -26.84 19.54 -0.91
C ASN A 717 -27.15 20.50 0.24
N GLN A 718 -27.94 20.06 1.21
CA GLN A 718 -28.29 20.82 2.40
C GLN A 718 -27.23 20.74 3.50
N LYS A 719 -26.14 19.97 3.28
CA LYS A 719 -25.09 19.66 4.24
C LYS A 719 -25.61 19.02 5.53
N GLU A 720 -26.71 18.27 5.43
CA GLU A 720 -27.31 17.47 6.49
C GLU A 720 -26.62 16.11 6.58
N TYR A 721 -25.31 16.11 6.86
CA TYR A 721 -24.48 14.91 6.80
C TYR A 721 -24.90 13.82 7.80
N SER A 722 -25.67 14.16 8.85
CA SER A 722 -26.24 13.17 9.78
C SER A 722 -27.25 12.23 9.12
N LYS A 723 -27.87 12.64 8.00
CA LYS A 723 -28.76 11.79 7.21
C LYS A 723 -27.99 10.87 6.26
N LEU A 724 -26.69 11.09 6.09
CA LEU A 724 -25.84 10.25 5.27
C LEU A 724 -25.30 9.09 6.09
N PRO A 725 -25.06 7.95 5.45
CA PRO A 725 -24.44 6.82 6.12
C PRO A 725 -23.02 7.07 6.58
N SER A 726 -22.71 6.41 7.69
CA SER A 726 -21.34 6.19 8.11
C SER A 726 -20.67 5.08 7.30
N THR A 727 -19.41 5.28 6.93
CA THR A 727 -18.53 4.29 6.30
C THR A 727 -18.17 3.14 7.24
N THR A 728 -18.53 3.21 8.53
CA THR A 728 -18.29 2.10 9.49
C THR A 728 -18.88 0.78 9.01
N LYS A 729 -20.04 0.79 8.33
CA LYS A 729 -20.62 -0.44 7.75
C LYS A 729 -19.77 -1.03 6.63
N PHE A 730 -19.28 -0.18 5.72
CA PHE A 730 -18.32 -0.60 4.70
C PHE A 730 -17.05 -1.16 5.32
N LEU A 731 -16.51 -0.48 6.34
CA LEU A 731 -15.31 -0.94 7.02
C LEU A 731 -15.50 -2.32 7.64
N ALA A 732 -16.65 -2.59 8.25
CA ALA A 732 -16.98 -3.90 8.79
C ALA A 732 -16.97 -5.00 7.72
N GLN A 733 -17.31 -4.69 6.46
CA GLN A 733 -17.19 -5.63 5.34
C GLN A 733 -15.73 -5.88 4.98
N CYS A 734 -14.88 -4.85 5.05
CA CYS A 734 -13.45 -4.94 4.75
C CYS A 734 -12.66 -5.79 5.76
N VAL A 735 -12.95 -5.63 7.06
CA VAL A 735 -12.22 -6.31 8.16
C VAL A 735 -13.03 -7.41 8.83
N GLY A 736 -14.19 -7.78 8.26
CA GLY A 736 -15.07 -8.81 8.78
C GLY A 736 -14.38 -10.17 8.86
N ALA A 737 -13.82 -10.59 7.72
CA ALA A 737 -13.14 -11.87 7.53
C ALA A 737 -11.65 -11.86 7.89
N ILE A 738 -11.14 -10.75 8.44
CA ILE A 738 -9.73 -10.57 8.80
C ILE A 738 -9.63 -10.07 10.23
N LYS A 739 -9.05 -10.86 11.13
CA LYS A 739 -8.97 -10.53 12.56
C LYS A 739 -7.53 -10.46 13.04
N TRP A 740 -7.24 -9.38 13.75
CA TRP A 740 -6.08 -9.35 14.64
C TRP A 740 -6.36 -10.20 15.89
N PRO A 741 -5.32 -10.66 16.62
CA PRO A 741 -5.43 -11.73 17.63
C PRO A 741 -6.35 -11.42 18.81
N ASP A 742 -6.61 -10.15 19.11
CA ASP A 742 -7.51 -9.72 20.19
C ASP A 742 -8.92 -9.35 19.71
N ASN A 743 -9.28 -9.65 18.45
CA ASN A 743 -10.52 -9.18 17.81
C ASN A 743 -10.74 -7.65 17.92
N GLY A 744 -9.63 -6.90 17.93
CA GLY A 744 -9.65 -5.44 18.07
C GLY A 744 -10.56 -4.79 17.04
N GLU A 745 -11.42 -3.88 17.49
CA GLU A 745 -12.31 -3.14 16.61
C GLU A 745 -11.54 -2.03 15.90
N PHE A 746 -11.57 -2.05 14.56
CA PHE A 746 -10.94 -1.00 13.77
C PHE A 746 -11.81 0.26 13.76
N GLN A 747 -11.37 1.28 14.47
CA GLN A 747 -12.05 2.56 14.53
C GLN A 747 -11.51 3.51 13.48
N LEU A 748 -12.28 3.68 12.40
CA LEU A 748 -11.97 4.60 11.31
C LEU A 748 -11.88 6.06 11.80
N GLU A 749 -10.82 6.76 11.39
CA GLU A 749 -10.64 8.19 11.66
C GLU A 749 -10.27 9.00 10.40
N THR A 750 -9.63 8.38 9.41
CA THR A 750 -9.23 9.02 8.16
C THR A 750 -9.59 8.15 6.95
N GLY A 751 -9.83 8.79 5.81
CA GLY A 751 -10.13 8.10 4.55
C GLY A 751 -9.86 9.02 3.37
N LYS A 752 -9.04 8.58 2.42
CA LYS A 752 -8.62 9.37 1.24
C LYS A 752 -8.14 8.47 0.10
N LEU A 753 -8.06 9.06 -1.10
CA LEU A 753 -7.28 8.50 -2.20
C LEU A 753 -5.81 8.92 -2.03
N GLN A 754 -4.90 7.97 -2.07
CA GLN A 754 -3.44 8.16 -2.05
C GLN A 754 -2.80 6.88 -2.59
N GLY A 755 -2.55 6.80 -3.90
CA GLY A 755 -2.08 5.59 -4.61
C GLY A 755 -3.17 4.53 -4.78
N PHE A 756 -3.98 4.34 -3.75
CA PHE A 756 -5.15 3.47 -3.64
C PHE A 756 -6.15 4.10 -2.65
N TYR A 757 -7.30 3.47 -2.38
CA TYR A 757 -8.23 3.97 -1.35
C TYR A 757 -7.76 3.55 0.04
N LEU A 758 -7.29 4.52 0.82
CA LEU A 758 -6.64 4.31 2.12
C LEU A 758 -7.55 4.78 3.25
N MET A 759 -7.85 3.85 4.15
CA MET A 759 -8.61 4.06 5.38
C MET A 759 -7.66 3.92 6.59
N GLY A 760 -7.64 4.91 7.47
CA GLY A 760 -6.76 4.94 8.62
C GLY A 760 -7.52 5.10 9.94
N GLY A 761 -7.01 4.51 11.00
CA GLY A 761 -7.71 4.52 12.28
C GLY A 761 -6.92 3.86 13.40
N ARG A 762 -7.63 3.46 14.45
CA ARG A 762 -7.06 2.80 15.62
C ARG A 762 -7.59 1.39 15.80
N LEU A 763 -6.75 0.51 16.32
CA LEU A 763 -7.19 -0.79 16.83
C LEU A 763 -7.54 -0.66 18.31
N ASN A 764 -8.83 -0.59 18.60
CA ASN A 764 -9.28 -0.60 19.98
C ASN A 764 -9.50 -2.03 20.45
N LYS A 765 -8.89 -2.36 21.60
CA LYS A 765 -9.16 -3.64 22.25
C LYS A 765 -10.59 -3.66 22.79
N LYS A 766 -11.23 -4.82 22.69
CA LYS A 766 -12.53 -5.07 23.32
C LYS A 766 -12.38 -5.41 24.79
#